data_AF-E8QFT4-F1
#
_entry.id   AF-E8QFT4-F1
#
_cell.length_a   1.000
_cell.length_b   1.000
_cell.length_c   1.000
_cell.angle_alpha   90.00
_cell.angle_beta   90.00
_cell.angle_gamma   90.00
#
_symmetry.space_group_name_H-M   'P 1'
#
loop_
_entity.id
_entity.type
_entity.pdbx_description
1 polymer ?
#
loop_
_entity_poly.entity_id
_entity_poly.type
_entity_poly.pdbx_seq_one_letter_code
_entity_poly.pdbx_strand_id
1 'polypeptide(L)'
;MKKRFLLSLSLASSLLYAEDNGFFVGVGYQIGEAVQMVKNTGELKNLNEKYEQLSQYLNQVASLKQSIQNANNIELVNSSLNYLKSFTNNNYNSTTQSPIFNAVQAVITSVLGFWSLYAGNYFTFFVGNVSNKNNQQPANVQGNPPFETIVKNCSGIENCAMDQTTYDKMKKLAEDLQAAQTNAATKANNLCALSGCAATDSTSNPPNSTVSSALETAQQLMDLIANTKTAMMWENIVISGVSNASGAITSTNYPTQYAVFNNIKAMIPILQQAVTLSQSNHTLSASLQAQATGSQTNPKFAKDIYNFAQNQKRVISYAQDIFNLFNSIPADQYKYLEKAYLKIPNAGQTPTNPYRQEVNLNQEIQTIQNNVSYYGNRVDAALSVAKDVYNLKSNQAEIVTTYNDAKNLSEEISKLPHNQVNTKDIVTLPYDKNAPAAGQYNYQINPEQQSNLNQALAAMSNNPFKKVGMISSQNNNGAMNGLGVQVGYKQFFGESKRWGLRYYGFFDYNHGYIKSSFFNSSSDIWTYGGGSDLLVNIINDSITRKNNKLSVGLFGGIQLAGTTWLNSQYVNLTAFNNPYSAKVNASNFQFLFNLGLRTNLAMKKKKDSEHSAQHGIELGIKIPTINTNYYSFLGAQLQYRRLYSVYLNYVFAY
;
A
#
# COMPACT_ATOMS: atom_id res chain seq x y z
N MET A 1 -84.51 -75.89 -14.74
CA MET A 1 -84.03 -77.29 -14.75
C MET A 1 -82.52 -77.29 -14.98
N LYS A 2 -81.80 -78.05 -14.12
CA LYS A 2 -80.44 -78.65 -14.26
C LYS A 2 -79.17 -77.80 -14.53
N LYS A 3 -78.19 -78.11 -13.65
CA LYS A 3 -76.76 -77.76 -13.61
C LYS A 3 -75.89 -78.66 -14.53
N ARG A 4 -74.65 -78.18 -14.73
CA ARG A 4 -73.31 -78.85 -14.91
C ARG A 4 -72.71 -78.70 -16.32
N PHE A 5 -71.63 -77.92 -16.54
CA PHE A 5 -70.19 -77.98 -16.13
C PHE A 5 -69.34 -79.10 -16.80
N LEU A 6 -68.30 -78.69 -17.55
CA LEU A 6 -66.84 -79.04 -17.45
C LEU A 6 -66.09 -78.46 -18.69
N LEU A 7 -65.15 -77.51 -18.53
CA LEU A 7 -63.66 -77.65 -18.53
C LEU A 7 -63.06 -78.10 -19.90
N SER A 8 -62.00 -77.59 -20.53
CA SER A 8 -61.00 -76.51 -20.34
C SER A 8 -59.89 -76.64 -21.43
N LEU A 9 -58.99 -75.65 -21.55
CA LEU A 9 -57.74 -75.53 -22.36
C LEU A 9 -57.97 -75.17 -23.85
N SER A 10 -57.30 -74.19 -24.51
CA SER A 10 -56.02 -73.51 -24.27
C SER A 10 -55.85 -72.33 -25.26
N LEU A 11 -55.54 -71.12 -24.78
CA LEU A 11 -54.45 -70.21 -25.22
C LEU A 11 -54.66 -68.83 -24.56
N ALA A 12 -54.12 -68.68 -23.35
CA ALA A 12 -53.89 -67.37 -22.76
C ALA A 12 -52.66 -66.72 -23.43
N SER A 13 -52.88 -66.01 -24.54
CA SER A 13 -51.93 -64.99 -25.00
C SER A 13 -52.19 -63.73 -24.17
N SER A 14 -51.48 -63.62 -23.05
CA SER A 14 -51.46 -62.45 -22.18
C SER A 14 -51.15 -61.18 -22.99
N LEU A 15 -52.14 -60.29 -23.15
CA LEU A 15 -51.95 -58.92 -23.60
C LEU A 15 -51.19 -58.14 -22.51
N LEU A 16 -49.88 -58.35 -22.45
CA LEU A 16 -48.97 -57.60 -21.59
C LEU A 16 -48.50 -56.36 -22.35
N TYR A 17 -49.01 -55.19 -22.00
CA TYR A 17 -48.56 -53.91 -22.56
C TYR A 17 -47.12 -53.60 -22.15
N ALA A 18 -46.41 -52.78 -22.94
CA ALA A 18 -45.02 -52.39 -22.68
C ALA A 18 -44.86 -51.49 -21.45
N GLU A 19 -45.95 -50.95 -20.91
CA GLU A 19 -45.95 -50.13 -19.71
C GLU A 19 -47.02 -50.62 -18.73
N ASP A 20 -46.58 -50.88 -17.50
CA ASP A 20 -47.42 -51.19 -16.36
C ASP A 20 -47.49 -50.00 -15.39
N ASN A 21 -48.53 -50.02 -14.55
CA ASN A 21 -48.59 -49.13 -13.39
C ASN A 21 -47.44 -49.49 -12.46
N GLY A 22 -46.85 -48.51 -11.78
CA GLY A 22 -45.74 -48.80 -10.90
C GLY A 22 -45.01 -47.56 -10.43
N PHE A 23 -44.07 -47.82 -9.52
CA PHE A 23 -43.16 -46.79 -9.06
C PHE A 23 -42.06 -46.58 -10.10
N PHE A 24 -41.59 -45.36 -10.20
CA PHE A 24 -40.47 -45.04 -11.07
C PHE A 24 -39.46 -44.14 -10.37
N VAL A 25 -38.20 -44.31 -10.77
CA VAL A 25 -37.10 -43.43 -10.43
C VAL A 25 -36.45 -43.00 -11.75
N GLY A 26 -36.30 -41.69 -11.93
CA GLY A 26 -35.60 -41.11 -13.05
C GLY A 26 -34.37 -40.36 -12.57
N VAL A 27 -33.26 -40.52 -13.29
CA VAL A 27 -32.05 -39.72 -13.12
C VAL A 27 -31.58 -39.23 -14.47
N GLY A 28 -31.10 -38.01 -14.56
CA GLY A 28 -30.67 -37.48 -15.84
C GLY A 28 -29.87 -36.22 -15.80
N TYR A 29 -29.37 -35.87 -16.97
CA TYR A 29 -28.60 -34.66 -17.20
C TYR A 29 -29.48 -33.60 -17.86
N GLN A 30 -29.27 -32.36 -17.46
CA GLN A 30 -30.07 -31.23 -17.93
C GLN A 30 -29.18 -30.07 -18.34
N ILE A 31 -29.53 -29.45 -19.46
CA ILE A 31 -28.95 -28.19 -19.93
C ILE A 31 -30.04 -27.14 -19.96
N GLY A 32 -29.70 -25.89 -19.69
CA GLY A 32 -30.66 -24.81 -19.70
C GLY A 32 -30.01 -23.46 -19.90
N GLU A 33 -30.86 -22.44 -19.92
CA GLU A 33 -30.42 -21.06 -20.03
C GLU A 33 -31.00 -20.26 -18.88
N ALA A 34 -30.15 -19.44 -18.28
CA ALA A 34 -30.53 -18.47 -17.26
C ALA A 34 -30.26 -17.06 -17.74
N VAL A 35 -31.12 -16.13 -17.33
CA VAL A 35 -30.98 -14.69 -17.56
C VAL A 35 -30.79 -14.01 -16.21
N GLN A 36 -29.75 -13.19 -16.15
CA GLN A 36 -29.53 -12.19 -15.11
C GLN A 36 -30.03 -10.84 -15.62
N MET A 37 -30.94 -10.22 -14.87
CA MET A 37 -31.48 -8.89 -15.17
C MET A 37 -30.96 -7.91 -14.12
N VAL A 38 -30.29 -6.85 -14.57
CA VAL A 38 -29.68 -5.82 -13.74
C VAL A 38 -30.32 -4.47 -14.04
N LYS A 39 -30.76 -3.77 -13.01
CA LYS A 39 -31.23 -2.39 -13.10
C LYS A 39 -30.58 -1.56 -11.99
N ASN A 40 -30.20 -0.33 -12.29
CA ASN A 40 -29.68 0.61 -11.29
C ASN A 40 -30.13 2.03 -11.65
N THR A 41 -30.88 2.68 -10.77
CA THR A 41 -31.29 4.09 -10.98
C THR A 41 -30.14 5.08 -10.80
N GLY A 42 -29.00 4.66 -10.25
CA GLY A 42 -27.87 5.52 -9.93
C GLY A 42 -27.99 6.23 -8.57
N GLU A 43 -29.10 6.03 -7.85
CA GLU A 43 -29.38 6.67 -6.56
C GLU A 43 -28.34 6.30 -5.49
N LEU A 44 -27.95 5.02 -5.41
CA LEU A 44 -26.89 4.58 -4.49
C LEU A 44 -25.56 5.27 -4.74
N LYS A 45 -25.15 5.40 -6.01
CA LYS A 45 -23.90 6.05 -6.39
C LYS A 45 -23.93 7.53 -6.02
N ASN A 46 -25.00 8.23 -6.40
CA ASN A 46 -25.20 9.65 -6.07
C ASN A 46 -25.19 9.88 -4.55
N LEU A 47 -25.89 9.05 -3.77
CA LEU A 47 -25.90 9.17 -2.31
C LEU A 47 -24.51 8.90 -1.71
N ASN A 48 -23.79 7.87 -2.17
CA ASN A 48 -22.43 7.59 -1.71
C ASN A 48 -21.48 8.76 -2.01
N GLU A 49 -21.51 9.30 -3.22
CA GLU A 49 -20.65 10.44 -3.61
C GLU A 49 -20.94 11.67 -2.74
N LYS A 50 -22.21 11.98 -2.48
CA LYS A 50 -22.62 13.05 -1.56
C LYS A 50 -22.16 12.79 -0.12
N TYR A 51 -22.26 11.56 0.38
CA TYR A 51 -21.75 11.19 1.71
C TYR A 51 -20.23 11.33 1.82
N GLU A 52 -19.51 10.91 0.79
CA GLU A 52 -18.05 10.94 0.74
C GLU A 52 -17.56 12.39 0.73
N GLN A 53 -18.17 13.23 -0.11
CA GLN A 53 -17.92 14.68 -0.15
C GLN A 53 -18.26 15.36 1.18
N LEU A 54 -19.40 15.02 1.81
CA LEU A 54 -19.76 15.57 3.13
C LEU A 54 -18.73 15.17 4.19
N SER A 55 -18.31 13.89 4.23
CA SER A 55 -17.29 13.42 5.17
C SER A 55 -15.95 14.14 4.98
N GLN A 56 -15.54 14.39 3.73
CA GLN A 56 -14.35 15.18 3.42
C GLN A 56 -14.47 16.62 3.96
N TYR A 57 -15.59 17.31 3.72
CA TYR A 57 -15.80 18.66 4.25
C TYR A 57 -15.78 18.70 5.77
N LEU A 58 -16.39 17.72 6.46
CA LEU A 58 -16.36 17.64 7.92
C LEU A 58 -14.93 17.49 8.45
N ASN A 59 -14.13 16.62 7.83
CA ASN A 59 -12.73 16.44 8.20
C ASN A 59 -11.90 17.71 7.95
N GLN A 60 -12.16 18.40 6.85
CA GLN A 60 -11.50 19.67 6.52
C GLN A 60 -11.88 20.79 7.51
N VAL A 61 -13.16 20.90 7.90
CA VAL A 61 -13.59 21.83 8.96
C VAL A 61 -12.89 21.53 10.28
N ALA A 62 -12.81 20.25 10.68
CA ALA A 62 -12.12 19.85 11.91
C ALA A 62 -10.63 20.23 11.89
N SER A 63 -9.94 19.96 10.76
CA SER A 63 -8.53 20.31 10.59
C SER A 63 -8.30 21.83 10.60
N LEU A 64 -9.09 22.58 9.84
CA LEU A 64 -8.99 24.05 9.77
C LEU A 64 -9.29 24.69 11.13
N LYS A 65 -10.28 24.16 11.86
CA LYS A 65 -10.61 24.60 13.22
C LYS A 65 -9.39 24.45 14.14
N GLN A 66 -8.74 23.29 14.13
CA GLN A 66 -7.55 23.05 14.94
C GLN A 66 -6.41 24.01 14.57
N SER A 67 -6.16 24.21 13.27
CA SER A 67 -5.14 25.18 12.80
C SER A 67 -5.45 26.61 13.24
N ILE A 68 -6.70 27.06 13.13
CA ILE A 68 -7.12 28.39 13.59
C ILE A 68 -6.97 28.51 15.12
N GLN A 69 -7.30 27.47 15.88
CA GLN A 69 -7.11 27.46 17.33
C GLN A 69 -5.64 27.54 17.71
N ASN A 70 -4.77 26.76 17.06
CA ASN A 70 -3.32 26.81 17.27
C ASN A 70 -2.76 28.22 16.99
N ALA A 71 -3.13 28.80 15.86
CA ALA A 71 -2.70 30.13 15.43
C ALA A 71 -3.23 31.28 16.30
N ASN A 72 -4.31 31.07 17.07
CA ASN A 72 -4.80 32.06 18.02
C ASN A 72 -4.31 31.80 19.46
N ASN A 73 -3.69 30.65 19.72
CA ASN A 73 -3.13 30.31 21.02
C ASN A 73 -1.77 31.00 21.21
N ILE A 74 -1.79 32.16 21.88
CA ILE A 74 -0.60 33.00 22.12
C ILE A 74 0.50 32.22 22.86
N GLU A 75 0.13 31.40 23.83
CA GLU A 75 1.09 30.62 24.62
C GLU A 75 1.80 29.57 23.75
N LEU A 76 1.04 28.86 22.91
CA LEU A 76 1.59 27.86 21.98
C LEU A 76 2.52 28.50 20.95
N VAL A 77 2.14 29.65 20.40
CA VAL A 77 2.96 30.39 19.43
C VAL A 77 4.24 30.93 20.07
N ASN A 78 4.14 31.50 21.27
CA ASN A 78 5.31 31.98 22.02
C ASN A 78 6.24 30.82 22.42
N SER A 79 5.69 29.69 22.85
CA SER A 79 6.45 28.48 23.18
C SER A 79 7.20 27.95 21.94
N SER A 80 6.51 27.89 20.79
CA SER A 80 7.10 27.47 19.51
C SER A 80 8.23 28.42 19.08
N LEU A 81 8.00 29.74 19.14
CA LEU A 81 9.02 30.74 18.83
C LEU A 81 10.23 30.65 19.77
N ASN A 82 10.00 30.54 21.08
CA ASN A 82 11.07 30.39 22.08
C ASN A 82 11.89 29.13 21.84
N TYR A 83 11.24 28.03 21.45
CA TYR A 83 11.95 26.81 21.08
C TYR A 83 12.85 27.04 19.85
N LEU A 84 12.33 27.62 18.77
CA LEU A 84 13.11 27.91 17.55
C LEU A 84 14.31 28.83 17.85
N LYS A 85 14.13 29.82 18.72
CA LYS A 85 15.20 30.73 19.16
C LYS A 85 16.25 30.01 20.00
N SER A 86 15.81 29.19 20.96
CA SER A 86 16.71 28.37 21.78
C SER A 86 17.52 27.42 20.92
N PHE A 87 16.88 26.76 19.96
CA PHE A 87 17.57 25.94 18.96
C PHE A 87 18.60 26.75 18.17
N THR A 88 18.20 27.91 17.64
CA THR A 88 19.10 28.80 16.88
C THR A 88 20.33 29.20 17.71
N ASN A 89 20.13 29.59 18.96
CA ASN A 89 21.21 29.99 19.85
C ASN A 89 22.15 28.82 20.17
N ASN A 90 21.60 27.64 20.45
CA ASN A 90 22.40 26.43 20.70
C ASN A 90 23.20 26.04 19.46
N ASN A 91 22.59 26.05 18.28
CA ASN A 91 23.26 25.73 17.01
C ASN A 91 24.34 26.76 16.66
N TYR A 92 24.15 28.03 17.02
CA TYR A 92 25.06 29.12 16.69
C TYR A 92 26.25 29.26 17.66
N ASN A 93 26.01 29.14 18.97
CA ASN A 93 27.01 29.46 20.01
C ASN A 93 27.67 28.23 20.64
N SER A 94 27.07 27.04 20.58
CA SER A 94 27.63 25.86 21.26
C SER A 94 28.61 25.09 20.38
N THR A 95 29.69 24.60 20.98
CA THR A 95 30.66 23.66 20.39
C THR A 95 30.36 22.19 20.74
N THR A 96 29.27 21.92 21.45
CA THR A 96 28.94 20.56 21.91
C THR A 96 27.48 20.17 21.66
N GLN A 97 26.55 21.12 21.79
CA GLN A 97 25.13 20.91 21.52
C GLN A 97 24.70 21.32 20.11
N SER A 98 25.57 21.97 19.34
CA SER A 98 25.23 22.44 17.98
C SER A 98 25.23 21.26 16.99
N PRO A 99 24.10 20.97 16.31
CA PRO A 99 24.07 19.94 15.28
C PRO A 99 25.03 20.22 14.13
N ILE A 100 25.14 21.48 13.69
CA ILE A 100 26.02 21.84 12.57
C ILE A 100 27.48 21.82 13.00
N PHE A 101 27.82 22.30 14.20
CA PHE A 101 29.21 22.20 14.70
C PHE A 101 29.65 20.74 14.79
N ASN A 102 28.82 19.87 15.39
CA ASN A 102 29.13 18.45 15.53
C ASN A 102 29.27 17.76 14.15
N ALA A 103 28.46 18.15 13.17
CA ALA A 103 28.60 17.66 11.80
C ALA A 103 29.88 18.15 11.13
N VAL A 104 30.27 19.43 11.33
CA VAL A 104 31.56 19.97 10.86
C VAL A 104 32.73 19.21 11.47
N GLN A 105 32.68 18.93 12.77
CA GLN A 105 33.72 18.17 13.46
C GLN A 105 33.91 16.78 12.81
N ALA A 106 32.82 16.03 12.62
CA ALA A 106 32.85 14.70 12.01
C ALA A 106 33.38 14.72 10.58
N VAL A 107 33.02 15.74 9.78
CA VAL A 107 33.46 15.86 8.39
C VAL A 107 34.93 16.26 8.31
N ILE A 108 35.42 17.15 9.17
CA ILE A 108 36.85 17.47 9.22
C ILE A 108 37.64 16.24 9.69
N THR A 109 37.15 15.51 10.70
CA THR A 109 37.72 14.23 11.14
C THR A 109 37.80 13.24 9.99
N SER A 110 36.77 13.13 9.14
CA SER A 110 36.75 12.20 8.03
C SER A 110 37.66 12.62 6.87
N VAL A 111 37.76 13.92 6.56
CA VAL A 111 38.72 14.45 5.57
C VAL A 111 40.15 14.16 6.00
N LEU A 112 40.48 14.49 7.25
CA LEU A 112 41.77 14.18 7.86
C LEU A 112 41.96 12.64 7.92
N GLY A 113 40.89 11.89 8.20
CA GLY A 113 40.75 10.43 8.09
C GLY A 113 41.31 9.89 6.78
N PHE A 114 40.69 10.35 5.71
CA PHE A 114 41.04 10.00 4.35
C PHE A 114 42.48 10.43 4.00
N TRP A 115 42.92 11.63 4.38
CA TRP A 115 44.30 12.07 4.18
C TRP A 115 45.33 11.13 4.83
N SER A 116 45.05 10.63 6.04
CA SER A 116 45.90 9.65 6.73
C SER A 116 45.99 8.34 5.93
N LEU A 117 44.87 7.88 5.37
CA LEU A 117 44.82 6.70 4.51
C LEU A 117 45.58 6.91 3.20
N TYR A 118 45.37 8.04 2.54
CA TYR A 118 45.94 8.36 1.23
C TYR A 118 47.45 8.62 1.29
N ALA A 119 47.89 9.48 2.20
CA ALA A 119 49.29 9.86 2.41
C ALA A 119 49.70 9.52 3.85
N GLY A 120 49.40 10.42 4.80
CA GLY A 120 49.71 10.24 6.21
C GLY A 120 51.18 9.92 6.47
N ASN A 121 51.42 8.85 7.24
CA ASN A 121 52.75 8.37 7.61
C ASN A 121 53.38 7.37 6.61
N TYR A 122 52.62 6.89 5.62
CA TYR A 122 53.10 5.97 4.59
C TYR A 122 52.22 6.05 3.34
N PHE A 123 52.78 6.51 2.23
CA PHE A 123 51.97 6.92 1.09
C PHE A 123 51.43 5.73 0.30
N THR A 124 50.22 5.90 -0.23
CA THR A 124 49.59 4.97 -1.17
C THR A 124 49.92 5.30 -2.63
N PHE A 125 50.86 6.22 -2.83
CA PHE A 125 51.37 6.69 -4.11
C PHE A 125 52.85 7.01 -3.94
N PHE A 126 53.56 7.16 -5.06
CA PHE A 126 54.96 7.52 -5.10
C PHE A 126 55.13 9.01 -5.32
N VAL A 127 56.05 9.65 -4.58
CA VAL A 127 56.44 11.03 -4.84
C VAL A 127 57.82 11.04 -5.51
N GLY A 128 57.90 11.61 -6.71
CA GLY A 128 59.12 11.67 -7.51
C GLY A 128 59.48 13.10 -7.90
N ASN A 129 60.77 13.33 -8.15
CA ASN A 129 61.24 14.62 -8.64
C ASN A 129 61.12 14.67 -10.17
N VAL A 130 60.25 15.53 -10.70
CA VAL A 130 59.91 15.56 -12.13
C VAL A 130 60.93 16.39 -12.90
N SER A 131 62.15 15.86 -13.05
CA SER A 131 63.13 16.40 -13.99
C SER A 131 63.11 15.69 -15.34
N ASN A 132 62.61 14.45 -15.41
CA ASN A 132 62.45 13.71 -16.67
C ASN A 132 61.46 12.54 -16.51
N LYS A 133 60.49 12.39 -17.43
CA LYS A 133 59.43 11.35 -17.36
C LYS A 133 59.98 9.92 -17.36
N ASN A 134 61.22 9.73 -17.79
CA ASN A 134 61.88 8.43 -17.91
C ASN A 134 62.92 8.16 -16.81
N ASN A 135 63.13 9.07 -15.85
CA ASN A 135 64.15 8.93 -14.80
C ASN A 135 63.67 9.58 -13.49
N GLN A 136 62.60 9.02 -12.93
CA GLN A 136 62.02 9.50 -11.66
C GLN A 136 62.92 9.08 -10.49
N GLN A 137 63.71 10.02 -9.97
CA GLN A 137 64.37 9.81 -8.68
C GLN A 137 63.34 10.00 -7.55
N PRO A 138 63.32 9.11 -6.53
CA PRO A 138 62.45 9.28 -5.38
C PRO A 138 62.69 10.62 -4.69
N ALA A 139 61.61 11.36 -4.42
CA ALA A 139 61.69 12.55 -3.59
C ALA A 139 62.06 12.13 -2.15
N ASN A 140 62.92 12.92 -1.50
CA ASN A 140 63.30 12.72 -0.10
C ASN A 140 62.22 13.27 0.84
N VAL A 141 61.03 12.66 0.80
CA VAL A 141 59.88 13.00 1.65
C VAL A 141 59.53 11.82 2.55
N GLN A 142 59.27 12.10 3.82
CA GLN A 142 58.97 11.06 4.82
C GLN A 142 57.66 10.36 4.48
N GLY A 143 57.69 9.02 4.44
CA GLY A 143 56.52 8.18 4.11
C GLY A 143 56.46 7.73 2.65
N ASN A 144 57.38 8.18 1.79
CA ASN A 144 57.48 7.72 0.41
C ASN A 144 57.75 6.21 0.35
N PRO A 145 56.94 5.41 -0.38
CA PRO A 145 57.17 3.98 -0.48
C PRO A 145 58.43 3.64 -1.30
N PRO A 146 59.04 2.47 -1.03
CA PRO A 146 60.06 1.90 -1.89
C PRO A 146 59.53 1.79 -3.31
N PHE A 147 60.36 2.07 -4.31
CA PHE A 147 59.97 2.00 -5.71
C PHE A 147 59.46 0.60 -6.12
N GLU A 148 59.99 -0.46 -5.51
CA GLU A 148 59.53 -1.85 -5.71
C GLU A 148 58.03 -2.03 -5.41
N THR A 149 57.50 -1.33 -4.39
CA THR A 149 56.07 -1.35 -4.05
C THR A 149 55.22 -0.84 -5.21
N ILE A 150 55.71 0.14 -5.97
CA ILE A 150 55.01 0.73 -7.13
C ILE A 150 54.94 -0.26 -8.28
N VAL A 151 56.09 -0.90 -8.58
CA VAL A 151 56.18 -1.91 -9.65
C VAL A 151 55.23 -3.07 -9.39
N LYS A 152 55.05 -3.44 -8.12
CA LYS A 152 54.19 -4.55 -7.72
C LYS A 152 52.69 -4.19 -7.72
N ASN A 153 52.34 -3.01 -7.19
CA ASN A 153 50.96 -2.71 -6.80
C ASN A 153 50.28 -1.68 -7.72
N CYS A 154 51.01 -1.07 -8.67
CA CYS A 154 50.48 -0.09 -9.61
C CYS A 154 50.60 -0.56 -11.07
N SER A 155 49.46 -0.63 -11.77
CA SER A 155 49.42 -0.87 -13.22
C SER A 155 49.71 0.44 -13.96
N GLY A 156 51.00 0.70 -14.25
CA GLY A 156 51.48 1.93 -14.89
C GLY A 156 51.94 2.96 -13.85
N ILE A 157 53.25 3.13 -13.71
CA ILE A 157 53.89 3.97 -12.67
C ILE A 157 53.38 5.41 -12.72
N GLU A 158 53.11 5.93 -13.92
CA GLU A 158 52.55 7.25 -14.16
C GLU A 158 51.19 7.49 -13.48
N ASN A 159 50.42 6.43 -13.21
CA ASN A 159 49.12 6.54 -12.56
C ASN A 159 49.25 6.68 -11.04
N CYS A 160 50.31 6.18 -10.43
CA CYS A 160 50.54 6.22 -8.98
C CYS A 160 51.69 7.16 -8.58
N ALA A 161 52.24 7.93 -9.52
CA ALA A 161 53.26 8.93 -9.25
C ALA A 161 52.66 10.32 -9.06
N MET A 162 53.22 11.10 -8.15
CA MET A 162 52.87 12.49 -7.87
C MET A 162 54.13 13.36 -7.84
N ASP A 163 54.02 14.58 -8.38
CA ASP A 163 55.08 15.59 -8.26
C ASP A 163 55.19 16.09 -6.81
N GLN A 164 56.42 16.30 -6.35
CA GLN A 164 56.69 16.77 -4.99
C GLN A 164 56.00 18.11 -4.68
N THR A 165 55.93 19.05 -5.62
CA THR A 165 55.26 20.35 -5.41
C THR A 165 53.77 20.18 -5.14
N THR A 166 53.13 19.22 -5.82
CA THR A 166 51.71 18.92 -5.61
C THR A 166 51.48 18.25 -4.27
N TYR A 167 52.34 17.30 -3.90
CA TYR A 167 52.31 16.67 -2.57
C TYR A 167 52.50 17.69 -1.44
N ASP A 168 53.49 18.59 -1.56
CA ASP A 168 53.80 19.59 -0.54
C ASP A 168 52.61 20.55 -0.32
N LYS A 169 51.88 20.90 -1.40
CA LYS A 169 50.62 21.68 -1.30
C LYS A 169 49.53 20.91 -0.56
N MET A 170 49.30 19.63 -0.89
CA MET A 170 48.31 18.80 -0.18
C MET A 170 48.66 18.64 1.29
N LYS A 171 49.94 18.37 1.59
CA LYS A 171 50.46 18.23 2.94
C LYS A 171 50.21 19.50 3.74
N LYS A 172 50.54 20.67 3.18
CA LYS A 172 50.31 21.95 3.83
C LYS A 172 48.84 22.17 4.19
N LEU A 173 47.93 21.92 3.25
CA LEU A 173 46.47 22.02 3.50
C LEU A 173 46.01 21.05 4.59
N ALA A 174 46.51 19.81 4.61
CA ALA A 174 46.16 18.84 5.63
C ALA A 174 46.69 19.21 7.02
N GLU A 175 47.91 19.74 7.11
CA GLU A 175 48.51 20.24 8.35
C GLU A 175 47.76 21.48 8.88
N ASP A 176 47.40 22.40 8.00
CA ASP A 176 46.60 23.58 8.36
C ASP A 176 45.20 23.18 8.84
N LEU A 177 44.58 22.18 8.20
CA LEU A 177 43.29 21.64 8.63
C LEU A 177 43.39 20.90 9.98
N GLN A 178 44.47 20.16 10.21
CA GLN A 178 44.72 19.48 11.49
C GLN A 178 44.91 20.50 12.62
N ALA A 179 45.65 21.58 12.37
CA ALA A 179 45.84 22.67 13.32
C ALA A 179 44.54 23.45 13.57
N ALA A 180 43.69 23.60 12.55
CA ALA A 180 42.37 24.19 12.69
C ALA A 180 41.45 23.33 13.59
N GLN A 181 41.50 22.00 13.45
CA GLN A 181 40.67 21.09 14.23
C GLN A 181 41.11 21.00 15.70
N THR A 182 42.41 20.88 15.95
CA THR A 182 42.95 20.52 17.28
C THR A 182 44.15 21.37 17.63
N ASN A 183 44.17 21.88 18.87
CA ASN A 183 45.28 22.66 19.37
C ASN A 183 46.49 21.74 19.61
N ALA A 184 47.64 22.11 19.04
CA ALA A 184 48.83 21.27 19.08
C ALA A 184 49.36 21.02 20.50
N ALA A 185 49.20 21.99 21.42
CA ALA A 185 49.71 21.93 22.79
C ALA A 185 48.74 21.23 23.74
N THR A 186 47.46 21.61 23.73
CA THR A 186 46.47 21.09 24.68
C THR A 186 45.74 19.84 24.20
N LYS A 187 45.83 19.53 22.89
CA LYS A 187 45.05 18.48 22.23
C LYS A 187 43.53 18.68 22.33
N ALA A 188 43.09 19.90 22.70
CA ALA A 188 41.69 20.28 22.76
C ALA A 188 41.17 20.73 21.38
N ASN A 189 39.84 20.79 21.24
CA ASN A 189 39.19 21.40 20.08
C ASN A 189 39.70 22.84 19.84
N ASN A 190 40.03 23.15 18.59
CA ASN A 190 40.48 24.48 18.17
C ASN A 190 39.53 25.16 17.18
N LEU A 191 38.41 24.51 16.83
CA LEU A 191 37.32 25.13 16.07
C LEU A 191 36.45 26.00 16.97
N CYS A 192 36.18 27.20 16.49
CA CYS A 192 35.26 28.14 17.11
C CYS A 192 33.82 27.73 16.85
N ALA A 193 32.89 28.15 17.72
CA ALA A 193 31.46 28.04 17.42
C ALA A 193 31.11 28.77 16.11
N LEU A 194 29.91 28.52 15.58
CA LEU A 194 29.44 29.18 14.34
C LEU A 194 29.36 30.71 14.49
N SER A 195 29.29 31.21 15.73
CA SER A 195 29.35 32.61 16.10
C SER A 195 30.73 33.26 15.95
N GLY A 196 31.78 32.47 15.76
CA GLY A 196 33.15 32.93 15.60
C GLY A 196 33.95 32.90 16.90
N CYS A 197 35.26 33.10 16.77
CA CYS A 197 36.22 32.86 17.86
C CYS A 197 36.13 33.86 19.00
N ALA A 198 35.75 35.11 18.73
CA ALA A 198 35.59 36.14 19.75
C ALA A 198 34.39 35.86 20.70
N ALA A 199 33.38 35.14 20.22
CA ALA A 199 32.17 34.81 20.96
C ALA A 199 32.18 33.38 21.52
N THR A 200 33.26 32.62 21.31
CA THR A 200 33.40 31.25 21.83
C THR A 200 34.02 31.31 23.22
N ASP A 201 33.20 31.14 24.26
CA ASP A 201 33.66 31.17 25.66
C ASP A 201 34.67 30.05 25.94
N SER A 202 35.91 30.43 26.23
CA SER A 202 36.93 29.54 26.82
C SER A 202 37.84 30.38 27.73
N THR A 203 37.88 30.03 29.01
CA THR A 203 38.67 30.72 30.05
C THR A 203 40.16 30.35 30.01
N SER A 204 40.55 29.33 29.24
CA SER A 204 41.95 28.93 29.04
C SER A 204 42.18 28.40 27.62
N ASN A 205 43.00 29.10 26.83
CA ASN A 205 43.31 28.78 25.42
C ASN A 205 42.07 28.79 24.50
N PRO A 206 41.61 29.99 24.07
CA PRO A 206 40.46 30.09 23.19
C PRO A 206 40.75 29.46 21.81
N PRO A 207 39.75 28.80 21.21
CA PRO A 207 39.87 28.31 19.85
C PRO A 207 40.11 29.48 18.88
N ASN A 208 40.91 29.25 17.83
CA ASN A 208 41.33 30.31 16.92
C ASN A 208 40.99 30.07 15.44
N SER A 209 40.37 28.94 15.10
CA SER A 209 39.97 28.64 13.72
C SER A 209 38.46 28.66 13.55
N THR A 210 37.97 29.38 12.54
CA THR A 210 36.54 29.35 12.22
C THR A 210 36.15 28.05 11.50
N VAL A 211 34.89 27.63 11.65
CA VAL A 211 34.36 26.48 10.89
C VAL A 211 34.39 26.72 9.38
N SER A 212 34.14 27.95 8.92
CA SER A 212 34.15 28.30 7.49
C SER A 212 35.55 28.14 6.89
N SER A 213 36.59 28.70 7.54
CA SER A 213 37.98 28.58 7.07
C SER A 213 38.46 27.12 7.07
N ALA A 214 38.04 26.32 8.06
CA ALA A 214 38.38 24.91 8.10
C ALA A 214 37.68 24.13 6.96
N LEU A 215 36.40 24.38 6.69
CA LEU A 215 35.69 23.78 5.57
C LEU A 215 36.25 24.20 4.21
N GLU A 216 36.68 25.45 4.04
CA GLU A 216 37.37 25.91 2.83
C GLU A 216 38.70 25.19 2.62
N THR A 217 39.49 25.03 3.68
CA THR A 217 40.75 24.28 3.65
C THR A 217 40.51 22.81 3.29
N ALA A 218 39.48 22.19 3.89
CA ALA A 218 39.06 20.83 3.56
C ALA A 218 38.60 20.70 2.10
N GLN A 219 37.86 21.67 1.59
CA GLN A 219 37.42 21.72 0.19
C GLN A 219 38.62 21.75 -0.75
N GLN A 220 39.57 22.67 -0.52
CA GLN A 220 40.79 22.79 -1.32
C GLN A 220 41.62 21.51 -1.32
N LEU A 221 41.76 20.85 -0.16
CA LEU A 221 42.48 19.58 -0.06
C LEU A 221 41.80 18.48 -0.87
N MET A 222 40.50 18.28 -0.68
CA MET A 222 39.75 17.23 -1.38
C MET A 222 39.66 17.49 -2.89
N ASP A 223 39.54 18.75 -3.33
CA ASP A 223 39.59 19.11 -4.74
C ASP A 223 40.97 18.86 -5.35
N LEU A 224 42.05 19.20 -4.63
CA LEU A 224 43.41 18.94 -5.10
C LEU A 224 43.67 17.44 -5.24
N ILE A 225 43.22 16.62 -4.28
CA ILE A 225 43.31 15.15 -4.37
C ILE A 225 42.53 14.63 -5.59
N ALA A 226 41.30 15.10 -5.82
CA ALA A 226 40.49 14.68 -6.96
C ALA A 226 41.14 15.05 -8.31
N ASN A 227 41.69 16.25 -8.41
CA ASN A 227 42.20 16.81 -9.66
C ASN A 227 43.59 16.30 -10.02
N THR A 228 44.39 15.86 -9.05
CA THR A 228 45.77 15.41 -9.28
C THR A 228 45.81 14.09 -10.06
N LYS A 229 44.72 13.31 -10.06
CA LYS A 229 44.62 12.02 -10.77
C LYS A 229 45.81 11.10 -10.47
N THR A 230 46.18 11.00 -9.20
CA THR A 230 47.11 9.98 -8.71
C THR A 230 46.30 8.89 -8.03
N ALA A 231 46.45 7.65 -8.50
CA ALA A 231 45.81 6.48 -7.94
C ALA A 231 46.38 6.15 -6.55
N MET A 232 45.52 5.60 -5.70
CA MET A 232 45.90 5.12 -4.37
C MET A 232 45.96 3.60 -4.36
N MET A 233 47.10 3.05 -3.96
CA MET A 233 47.30 1.61 -3.75
C MET A 233 46.86 1.25 -2.33
N TRP A 234 45.69 0.62 -2.17
CA TRP A 234 45.17 0.27 -0.85
C TRP A 234 46.01 -0.79 -0.13
N GLU A 235 46.74 -1.62 -0.86
CA GLU A 235 47.68 -2.59 -0.26
C GLU A 235 48.77 -1.94 0.60
N ASN A 236 49.10 -0.67 0.36
CA ASN A 236 50.06 0.06 1.17
C ASN A 236 49.46 0.48 2.54
N ILE A 237 48.15 0.36 2.72
CA ILE A 237 47.48 0.75 3.96
C ILE A 237 47.48 -0.44 4.92
N VAL A 238 48.41 -0.41 5.87
CA VAL A 238 48.51 -1.44 6.91
C VAL A 238 47.82 -0.96 8.20
N ILE A 239 46.71 -1.62 8.54
CA ILE A 239 45.97 -1.45 9.80
C ILE A 239 45.64 -2.85 10.35
N SER A 240 46.11 -3.16 11.56
CA SER A 240 45.90 -4.46 12.19
C SER A 240 44.41 -4.74 12.45
N GLY A 241 43.94 -5.92 12.07
CA GLY A 241 42.53 -6.34 12.16
C GLY A 241 41.62 -5.74 11.07
N VAL A 242 42.19 -4.99 10.13
CA VAL A 242 41.48 -4.40 8.98
C VAL A 242 42.12 -4.88 7.68
N SER A 243 43.37 -4.48 7.43
CA SER A 243 44.11 -4.77 6.19
C SER A 243 44.54 -6.23 6.04
N ASN A 244 44.66 -6.96 7.15
CA ASN A 244 45.03 -8.38 7.18
C ASN A 244 43.82 -9.30 7.47
N ALA A 245 42.59 -8.78 7.39
CA ALA A 245 41.36 -9.53 7.63
C ALA A 245 40.63 -9.84 6.31
N SER A 246 39.68 -10.78 6.36
CA SER A 246 38.78 -11.04 5.23
C SER A 246 37.99 -9.78 4.85
N GLY A 247 37.94 -9.45 3.56
CA GLY A 247 37.31 -8.23 3.05
C GLY A 247 38.22 -7.00 3.03
N ALA A 248 39.54 -7.17 3.19
CA ALA A 248 40.51 -6.10 2.97
C ALA A 248 40.47 -5.59 1.52
N ILE A 249 40.66 -4.29 1.35
CA ILE A 249 40.67 -3.65 0.03
C ILE A 249 42.10 -3.71 -0.51
N THR A 250 42.27 -4.32 -1.68
CA THR A 250 43.57 -4.46 -2.36
C THR A 250 43.62 -3.73 -3.71
N SER A 251 42.53 -3.08 -4.10
CA SER A 251 42.44 -2.38 -5.38
C SER A 251 43.33 -1.14 -5.44
N THR A 252 43.79 -0.82 -6.65
CA THR A 252 44.50 0.42 -6.97
C THR A 252 43.67 1.22 -7.96
N ASN A 253 43.10 2.34 -7.53
CA ASN A 253 42.25 3.21 -8.34
C ASN A 253 42.41 4.68 -7.92
N TYR A 254 41.85 5.59 -8.70
CA TYR A 254 41.80 7.01 -8.31
C TYR A 254 40.90 7.22 -7.08
N PRO A 255 41.22 8.17 -6.18
CA PRO A 255 40.36 8.52 -5.05
C PRO A 255 38.89 8.73 -5.45
N THR A 256 38.64 9.36 -6.60
CA THR A 256 37.30 9.61 -7.15
C THR A 256 36.51 8.36 -7.55
N GLN A 257 37.13 7.19 -7.56
CA GLN A 257 36.46 5.90 -7.81
C GLN A 257 36.03 5.21 -6.52
N TYR A 258 36.43 5.72 -5.35
CA TYR A 258 36.01 5.19 -4.05
C TYR A 258 34.87 6.03 -3.47
N ALA A 259 33.78 5.37 -3.09
CA ALA A 259 32.61 6.01 -2.51
C ALA A 259 32.94 6.79 -1.22
N VAL A 260 33.86 6.30 -0.38
CA VAL A 260 34.33 7.00 0.82
C VAL A 260 34.84 8.41 0.50
N PHE A 261 35.65 8.57 -0.55
CA PHE A 261 36.18 9.86 -0.94
C PHE A 261 35.08 10.78 -1.47
N ASN A 262 34.23 10.27 -2.36
CA ASN A 262 33.15 11.04 -2.98
C ASN A 262 32.13 11.52 -1.95
N ASN A 263 31.76 10.67 -1.00
CA ASN A 263 30.82 11.03 0.07
C ASN A 263 31.40 12.10 0.98
N ILE A 264 32.65 11.95 1.45
CA ILE A 264 33.34 12.95 2.27
C ILE A 264 33.43 14.29 1.52
N LYS A 265 33.80 14.25 0.23
CA LYS A 265 33.87 15.46 -0.60
C LYS A 265 32.51 16.14 -0.76
N ALA A 266 31.42 15.39 -0.87
CA ALA A 266 30.07 15.92 -1.01
C ALA A 266 29.52 16.54 0.28
N MET A 267 30.00 16.10 1.45
CA MET A 267 29.60 16.64 2.76
C MET A 267 30.00 18.10 2.95
N ILE A 268 31.17 18.51 2.43
CA ILE A 268 31.76 19.83 2.64
C ILE A 268 30.86 20.97 2.13
N PRO A 269 30.40 20.99 0.85
CA PRO A 269 29.53 22.06 0.34
C PRO A 269 28.15 22.10 1.01
N ILE A 270 27.64 20.95 1.48
CA ILE A 270 26.39 20.90 2.26
C ILE A 270 26.57 21.65 3.58
N LEU A 271 27.68 21.40 4.28
CA LEU A 271 27.98 22.08 5.54
C LEU A 271 28.29 23.56 5.36
N GLN A 272 28.94 23.96 4.27
CA GLN A 272 29.14 25.39 3.95
C GLN A 272 27.78 26.11 3.86
N GLN A 273 26.80 25.52 3.15
CA GLN A 273 25.43 26.06 3.08
C GLN A 273 24.75 26.08 4.45
N ALA A 274 24.95 25.02 5.25
CA ALA A 274 24.37 24.92 6.59
C ALA A 274 24.91 25.99 7.54
N VAL A 275 26.22 26.27 7.48
CA VAL A 275 26.87 27.33 8.27
C VAL A 275 26.32 28.70 7.87
N THR A 276 26.28 29.03 6.57
CA THR A 276 25.71 30.29 6.09
C THR A 276 24.25 30.47 6.52
N LEU A 277 23.42 29.43 6.38
CA LEU A 277 22.02 29.48 6.79
C LEU A 277 21.90 29.69 8.31
N SER A 278 22.70 28.98 9.10
CA SER A 278 22.70 29.10 10.57
C SER A 278 23.07 30.50 11.04
N GLN A 279 24.07 31.13 10.40
CA GLN A 279 24.47 32.51 10.70
C GLN A 279 23.36 33.51 10.35
N SER A 280 22.74 33.38 9.16
CA SER A 280 21.63 34.26 8.76
C SER A 280 20.40 34.12 9.65
N ASN A 281 20.09 32.90 10.10
CA ASN A 281 18.99 32.61 11.02
C ASN A 281 19.17 33.27 12.38
N HIS A 282 20.40 33.38 12.87
CA HIS A 282 20.68 34.07 14.14
C HIS A 282 20.28 35.56 14.06
N THR A 283 20.56 36.24 12.93
CA THR A 283 20.10 37.62 12.70
C THR A 283 18.57 37.71 12.63
N LEU A 284 17.91 36.76 11.96
CA LEU A 284 16.45 36.71 11.87
C LEU A 284 15.79 36.50 13.26
N SER A 285 16.38 35.63 14.10
CA SER A 285 15.95 35.37 15.48
C SER A 285 15.88 36.65 16.32
N ALA A 286 16.88 37.53 16.21
CA ALA A 286 16.90 38.82 16.91
C ALA A 286 15.79 39.76 16.44
N SER A 287 15.49 39.78 15.13
CA SER A 287 14.42 40.62 14.57
C SER A 287 13.02 40.19 15.01
N LEU A 288 12.80 38.88 15.22
CA LEU A 288 11.52 38.32 15.68
C LEU A 288 11.21 38.69 17.14
N GLN A 289 12.24 38.89 17.98
CA GLN A 289 12.07 39.37 19.36
C GLN A 289 11.42 40.75 19.43
N ALA A 290 11.78 41.65 18.53
CA ALA A 290 11.22 42.99 18.47
C ALA A 290 9.76 43.00 17.95
N GLN A 291 9.33 41.93 17.27
CA GLN A 291 7.99 41.81 16.67
C GLN A 291 6.99 41.03 17.55
N ALA A 292 7.46 40.28 18.55
CA ALA A 292 6.63 39.36 19.36
C ALA A 292 5.71 40.06 20.38
N THR A 293 5.84 41.39 20.58
CA THR A 293 4.92 42.18 21.41
C THR A 293 3.59 42.40 20.70
N GLY A 294 2.68 41.42 20.83
CA GLY A 294 1.24 41.61 20.66
C GLY A 294 0.63 41.36 19.27
N SER A 295 1.21 40.58 18.34
CA SER A 295 0.53 40.44 17.04
C SER A 295 0.74 39.12 16.27
N GLN A 296 -0.14 38.15 16.54
CA GLN A 296 -0.44 37.04 15.62
C GLN A 296 -1.17 37.52 14.36
N THR A 297 -1.72 38.74 14.41
CA THR A 297 -2.40 39.42 13.31
C THR A 297 -1.45 40.21 12.41
N ASN A 298 -0.17 40.33 12.77
CA ASN A 298 0.82 41.07 12.00
C ASN A 298 1.30 40.20 10.84
N PRO A 299 1.00 40.58 9.59
CA PRO A 299 1.38 39.79 8.42
C PRO A 299 2.89 39.62 8.29
N LYS A 300 3.67 40.59 8.78
CA LYS A 300 5.14 40.51 8.77
C LYS A 300 5.64 39.44 9.75
N PHE A 301 5.13 39.46 10.98
CA PHE A 301 5.46 38.43 11.97
C PHE A 301 5.11 37.02 11.47
N ALA A 302 3.89 36.84 10.93
CA ALA A 302 3.42 35.56 10.42
C ALA A 302 4.31 35.01 9.29
N LYS A 303 4.78 35.89 8.40
CA LYS A 303 5.75 35.54 7.34
C LYS A 303 7.13 35.21 7.92
N ASP A 304 7.63 36.04 8.81
CA ASP A 304 8.98 35.91 9.36
C ASP A 304 9.12 34.66 10.25
N ILE A 305 8.13 34.35 11.10
CA ILE A 305 8.16 33.14 11.94
C ILE A 305 8.08 31.86 11.11
N TYR A 306 7.29 31.83 10.04
CA TYR A 306 7.20 30.68 9.15
C TYR A 306 8.49 30.46 8.36
N ASN A 307 9.07 31.52 7.80
CA ASN A 307 10.38 31.45 7.14
C ASN A 307 11.46 31.00 8.11
N PHE A 308 11.47 31.54 9.33
CA PHE A 308 12.42 31.15 10.37
C PHE A 308 12.30 29.66 10.71
N ALA A 309 11.08 29.16 10.93
CA ALA A 309 10.85 27.74 11.21
C ALA A 309 11.28 26.83 10.05
N GLN A 310 10.98 27.22 8.80
CA GLN A 310 11.43 26.48 7.61
C GLN A 310 12.96 26.44 7.51
N ASN A 311 13.63 27.56 7.80
CA ASN A 311 15.09 27.60 7.80
C ASN A 311 15.67 26.69 8.89
N GLN A 312 15.09 26.63 10.09
CA GLN A 312 15.55 25.69 11.13
C GLN A 312 15.38 24.24 10.70
N LYS A 313 14.25 23.90 10.07
CA LYS A 313 14.04 22.56 9.49
C LYS A 313 15.09 22.24 8.42
N ARG A 314 15.45 23.23 7.59
CA ARG A 314 16.51 23.07 6.57
C ARG A 314 17.89 22.86 7.20
N VAL A 315 18.22 23.54 8.30
CA VAL A 315 19.45 23.31 9.08
C VAL A 315 19.50 21.86 9.58
N ILE A 316 18.41 21.34 10.16
CA ILE A 316 18.33 19.93 10.60
C ILE A 316 18.46 18.98 9.40
N SER A 317 17.83 19.28 8.27
CA SER A 317 17.95 18.50 7.04
C SER A 317 19.40 18.39 6.57
N TYR A 318 20.19 19.46 6.63
CA TYR A 318 21.61 19.39 6.27
C TYR A 318 22.38 18.44 7.18
N ALA A 319 22.16 18.49 8.50
CA ALA A 319 22.78 17.53 9.42
C ALA A 319 22.38 16.07 9.11
N GLN A 320 21.12 15.85 8.73
CA GLN A 320 20.64 14.54 8.29
C GLN A 320 21.29 14.10 6.96
N ASP A 321 21.48 15.01 6.01
CA ASP A 321 22.15 14.73 4.75
C ASP A 321 23.61 14.28 4.99
N ILE A 322 24.31 14.92 5.93
CA ILE A 322 25.66 14.49 6.34
C ILE A 322 25.65 13.09 6.95
N PHE A 323 24.71 12.81 7.86
CA PHE A 323 24.57 11.46 8.43
C PHE A 323 24.29 10.41 7.34
N ASN A 324 23.41 10.71 6.39
CA ASN A 324 23.09 9.82 5.28
C ASN A 324 24.31 9.56 4.37
N LEU A 325 25.13 10.59 4.14
CA LEU A 325 26.38 10.44 3.38
C LEU A 325 27.40 9.56 4.11
N PHE A 326 27.48 9.63 5.44
CA PHE A 326 28.30 8.71 6.22
C PHE A 326 27.77 7.28 6.15
N ASN A 327 26.46 7.11 6.35
CA ASN A 327 25.80 5.79 6.36
C ASN A 327 25.79 5.08 4.99
N SER A 328 25.99 5.83 3.90
CA SER A 328 26.09 5.28 2.54
C SER A 328 27.53 4.93 2.14
N ILE A 329 28.53 5.19 2.98
CA ILE A 329 29.90 4.71 2.73
C ILE A 329 29.91 3.18 2.85
N PRO A 330 30.47 2.45 1.85
CA PRO A 330 30.63 1.00 1.93
C PRO A 330 31.36 0.57 3.21
N ALA A 331 30.83 -0.46 3.88
CA ALA A 331 31.30 -0.86 5.21
C ALA A 331 32.79 -1.25 5.25
N ASP A 332 33.30 -1.84 4.16
CA ASP A 332 34.71 -2.15 3.96
C ASP A 332 35.56 -0.86 3.96
N GLN A 333 35.17 0.16 3.19
CA GLN A 333 35.89 1.45 3.14
C GLN A 333 35.75 2.24 4.45
N TYR A 334 34.57 2.23 5.07
CA TYR A 334 34.32 2.91 6.34
C TYR A 334 35.19 2.35 7.47
N LYS A 335 35.40 1.02 7.51
CA LYS A 335 36.25 0.37 8.52
C LYS A 335 37.71 0.88 8.48
N TYR A 336 38.23 1.19 7.29
CA TYR A 336 39.53 1.84 7.16
C TYR A 336 39.49 3.30 7.61
N LEU A 337 38.45 4.03 7.24
CA LEU A 337 38.29 5.45 7.62
C LEU A 337 38.25 5.64 9.14
N GLU A 338 37.43 4.85 9.83
CA GLU A 338 37.28 4.90 11.29
C GLU A 338 38.62 4.63 12.00
N LYS A 339 39.42 3.70 11.47
CA LYS A 339 40.69 3.26 12.06
C LYS A 339 41.92 3.90 11.40
N ALA A 340 41.74 4.96 10.62
CA ALA A 340 42.81 5.59 9.87
C ALA A 340 43.95 6.16 10.76
N TYR A 341 43.66 6.46 12.03
CA TYR A 341 44.65 6.90 13.01
C TYR A 341 45.60 5.78 13.48
N LEU A 342 45.21 4.50 13.29
CA LEU A 342 46.00 3.32 13.62
C LEU A 342 46.89 2.83 12.47
N LYS A 343 46.97 3.57 11.37
CA LYS A 343 47.77 3.20 10.19
C LYS A 343 49.25 3.09 10.56
N ILE A 344 49.86 1.98 10.17
CA ILE A 344 51.24 1.62 10.50
C ILE A 344 52.18 2.11 9.38
N PRO A 345 53.31 2.76 9.71
CA PRO A 345 54.33 3.11 8.72
C PRO A 345 55.13 1.87 8.25
N ASN A 346 55.78 1.95 7.09
CA ASN A 346 56.49 0.84 6.41
C ASN A 346 57.50 0.04 7.27
N ALA A 347 57.96 0.54 8.41
CA ALA A 347 59.06 -0.03 9.19
C ALA A 347 58.72 -0.39 10.66
N GLY A 348 57.46 -0.57 11.06
CA GLY A 348 57.16 -0.71 12.50
C GLY A 348 55.91 -1.49 12.92
N GLN A 349 55.77 -1.64 14.24
CA GLN A 349 54.54 -2.09 14.93
C GLN A 349 53.53 -0.94 15.05
N THR A 350 52.32 -1.22 15.55
CA THR A 350 51.30 -0.19 15.84
C THR A 350 51.93 1.01 16.58
N PRO A 351 51.81 2.24 16.07
CA PRO A 351 52.45 3.39 16.69
C PRO A 351 51.97 3.59 18.14
N THR A 352 52.88 3.70 19.10
CA THR A 352 52.56 4.12 20.48
C THR A 352 52.19 5.60 20.56
N ASN A 353 52.61 6.40 19.57
CA ASN A 353 52.17 7.76 19.33
C ASN A 353 51.69 7.88 17.86
N PRO A 354 50.38 7.76 17.60
CA PRO A 354 49.85 7.71 16.24
C PRO A 354 50.07 9.03 15.49
N TYR A 355 50.22 8.95 14.16
CA TYR A 355 50.40 10.11 13.28
C TYR A 355 49.27 11.14 13.43
N ARG A 356 48.07 10.67 13.81
CA ARG A 356 46.97 11.50 14.28
C ARG A 356 46.49 11.01 15.64
N GLN A 357 45.99 11.94 16.46
CA GLN A 357 45.37 11.60 17.74
C GLN A 357 44.23 10.57 17.55
N GLU A 358 43.97 9.76 18.57
CA GLU A 358 42.82 8.85 18.58
C GLU A 358 41.52 9.67 18.39
N VAL A 359 40.76 9.35 17.34
CA VAL A 359 39.48 10.00 17.04
C VAL A 359 38.39 8.96 16.95
N ASN A 360 37.29 9.19 17.66
CA ASN A 360 36.13 8.32 17.64
C ASN A 360 35.09 8.84 16.64
N LEU A 361 35.32 8.57 15.35
CA LEU A 361 34.41 8.99 14.27
C LEU A 361 33.00 8.41 14.44
N ASN A 362 32.87 7.19 14.97
CA ASN A 362 31.57 6.57 15.27
C ASN A 362 30.77 7.39 16.29
N GLN A 363 31.41 7.85 17.37
CA GLN A 363 30.76 8.69 18.37
C GLN A 363 30.37 10.06 17.80
N GLU A 364 31.20 10.65 16.95
CA GLU A 364 30.88 11.92 16.28
C GLU A 364 29.66 11.77 15.36
N ILE A 365 29.60 10.71 14.54
CA ILE A 365 28.46 10.42 13.65
C ILE A 365 27.19 10.12 14.45
N GLN A 366 27.29 9.33 15.52
CA GLN A 366 26.15 9.04 16.39
C GLN A 366 25.61 10.32 17.05
N THR A 367 26.49 11.24 17.40
CA THR A 367 26.10 12.55 17.94
C THR A 367 25.27 13.36 16.93
N ILE A 368 25.62 13.30 15.63
CA ILE A 368 24.81 13.93 14.57
C ILE A 368 23.39 13.34 14.56
N GLN A 369 23.28 12.01 14.56
CA GLN A 369 21.98 11.32 14.53
C GLN A 369 21.11 11.69 15.74
N ASN A 370 21.71 11.67 16.93
CA ASN A 370 21.05 12.03 18.18
C ASN A 370 20.54 13.47 18.15
N ASN A 371 21.35 14.41 17.63
CA ASN A 371 20.96 15.80 17.48
C ASN A 371 19.78 15.96 16.51
N VAL A 372 19.81 15.27 15.36
CA VAL A 372 18.71 15.33 14.39
C VAL A 372 17.41 14.84 15.01
N SER A 373 17.42 13.71 15.74
CA SER A 373 16.21 13.18 16.38
C SER A 373 15.73 14.07 17.54
N TYR A 374 16.64 14.57 18.36
CA TYR A 374 16.29 15.37 19.54
C TYR A 374 15.70 16.74 19.16
N TYR A 375 16.33 17.44 18.22
CA TYR A 375 15.88 18.78 17.80
C TYR A 375 14.81 18.71 16.70
N GLY A 376 14.89 17.75 15.77
CA GLY A 376 14.04 17.68 14.59
C GLY A 376 12.55 17.62 14.92
N ASN A 377 12.13 16.69 15.79
CA ASN A 377 10.72 16.52 16.16
C ASN A 377 10.09 17.80 16.73
N ARG A 378 10.86 18.57 17.51
CA ARG A 378 10.39 19.80 18.14
C ARG A 378 10.40 20.98 17.17
N VAL A 379 11.38 21.04 16.25
CA VAL A 379 11.37 21.99 15.13
C VAL A 379 10.17 21.74 14.22
N ASP A 380 9.82 20.49 13.95
CA ASP A 380 8.63 20.14 13.15
C ASP A 380 7.33 20.57 13.83
N ALA A 381 7.20 20.36 15.15
CA ALA A 381 6.06 20.86 15.91
C ALA A 381 5.95 22.39 15.84
N ALA A 382 7.07 23.11 16.06
CA ALA A 382 7.10 24.57 15.97
C ALA A 382 6.83 25.09 14.55
N LEU A 383 7.28 24.37 13.52
CA LEU A 383 6.98 24.68 12.11
C LEU A 383 5.50 24.50 11.80
N SER A 384 4.85 23.46 12.33
CA SER A 384 3.41 23.27 12.17
C SER A 384 2.64 24.48 12.73
N VAL A 385 3.00 24.93 13.93
CA VAL A 385 2.40 26.11 14.55
C VAL A 385 2.70 27.39 13.74
N ALA A 386 3.94 27.58 13.28
CA ALA A 386 4.29 28.73 12.45
C ALA A 386 3.53 28.75 11.11
N LYS A 387 3.27 27.58 10.53
CA LYS A 387 2.43 27.41 9.33
C LYS A 387 0.98 27.78 9.60
N ASP A 388 0.44 27.37 10.75
CA ASP A 388 -0.91 27.75 11.17
C ASP A 388 -1.03 29.28 11.31
N VAL A 389 -0.05 29.95 11.93
CA VAL A 389 0.01 31.42 12.05
C VAL A 389 0.09 32.09 10.67
N TYR A 390 0.96 31.60 9.78
CA TYR A 390 1.11 32.12 8.41
C TYR A 390 -0.19 32.03 7.60
N ASN A 391 -0.89 30.89 7.70
CA ASN A 391 -2.11 30.63 6.94
C ASN A 391 -3.37 31.13 7.64
N LEU A 392 -3.30 31.77 8.80
CA LEU A 392 -4.48 32.11 9.63
C LEU A 392 -5.60 32.79 8.82
N LYS A 393 -5.30 33.85 8.06
CA LYS A 393 -6.31 34.54 7.23
C LYS A 393 -6.89 33.67 6.12
N SER A 394 -6.06 32.84 5.49
CA SER A 394 -6.51 31.91 4.45
C SER A 394 -7.43 30.84 5.06
N ASN A 395 -7.00 30.24 6.16
CA ASN A 395 -7.75 29.21 6.88
C ASN A 395 -9.10 29.75 7.39
N GLN A 396 -9.14 31.01 7.85
CA GLN A 396 -10.38 31.68 8.26
C GLN A 396 -11.37 31.86 7.10
N ALA A 397 -10.91 32.15 5.89
CA ALA A 397 -11.78 32.23 4.72
C ALA A 397 -12.22 30.83 4.28
N GLU A 398 -11.28 29.88 4.23
CA GLU A 398 -11.52 28.51 3.77
C GLU A 398 -12.49 27.75 4.69
N ILE A 399 -12.40 27.93 6.01
CA ILE A 399 -13.30 27.24 6.95
C ILE A 399 -14.74 27.73 6.79
N VAL A 400 -14.97 29.00 6.47
CA VAL A 400 -16.31 29.56 6.23
C VAL A 400 -16.90 28.95 4.96
N THR A 401 -16.13 28.88 3.87
CA THR A 401 -16.56 28.23 2.63
C THR A 401 -16.86 26.75 2.87
N THR A 402 -15.92 26.02 3.46
CA THR A 402 -16.05 24.58 3.73
C THR A 402 -17.25 24.28 4.64
N TYR A 403 -17.50 25.12 5.65
CA TYR A 403 -18.68 25.00 6.50
C TYR A 403 -19.97 25.21 5.71
N ASN A 404 -20.06 26.25 4.88
CA ASN A 404 -21.25 26.52 4.08
C ASN A 404 -21.52 25.40 3.07
N ASP A 405 -20.47 24.87 2.44
CA ASP A 405 -20.56 23.72 1.52
C ASP A 405 -21.05 22.47 2.26
N ALA A 406 -20.47 22.16 3.43
CA ALA A 406 -20.91 21.05 4.27
C ALA A 406 -22.37 21.20 4.71
N LYS A 407 -22.76 22.41 5.14
CA LYS A 407 -24.13 22.71 5.57
C LYS A 407 -25.11 22.52 4.42
N ASN A 408 -24.88 23.16 3.28
CA ASN A 408 -25.75 23.07 2.10
C ASN A 408 -25.88 21.61 1.63
N LEU A 409 -24.76 20.90 1.54
CA LEU A 409 -24.75 19.49 1.13
C LEU A 409 -25.50 18.61 2.14
N SER A 410 -25.35 18.86 3.45
CA SER A 410 -26.08 18.14 4.49
C SER A 410 -27.60 18.35 4.40
N GLU A 411 -28.04 19.56 4.04
CA GLU A 411 -29.44 19.88 3.81
C GLU A 411 -29.97 19.24 2.52
N GLU A 412 -29.19 19.22 1.44
CA GLU A 412 -29.54 18.51 0.21
C GLU A 412 -29.72 17.02 0.45
N ILE A 413 -28.77 16.39 1.14
CA ILE A 413 -28.83 14.97 1.52
C ILE A 413 -30.06 14.69 2.37
N SER A 414 -30.39 15.57 3.32
CA SER A 414 -31.55 15.40 4.20
C SER A 414 -32.90 15.38 3.46
N LYS A 415 -32.95 16.01 2.28
CA LYS A 415 -34.15 16.06 1.41
C LYS A 415 -34.28 14.85 0.48
N LEU A 416 -33.25 13.99 0.39
CA LEU A 416 -33.31 12.80 -0.46
C LEU A 416 -34.22 11.74 0.19
N PRO A 417 -35.25 11.24 -0.51
CA PRO A 417 -36.21 10.29 0.06
C PRO A 417 -35.57 8.93 0.42
N HIS A 418 -34.43 8.61 -0.19
CA HIS A 418 -33.67 7.38 0.04
C HIS A 418 -32.54 7.53 1.08
N ASN A 419 -32.37 8.72 1.67
CA ASN A 419 -31.39 8.95 2.73
C ASN A 419 -31.86 8.30 4.05
N GLN A 420 -30.98 7.52 4.69
CA GLN A 420 -31.24 6.89 6.01
C GLN A 420 -30.34 7.43 7.12
N VAL A 421 -29.40 8.32 6.82
CA VAL A 421 -28.53 8.97 7.83
C VAL A 421 -29.09 10.35 8.14
N ASN A 422 -29.33 10.64 9.42
CA ASN A 422 -29.69 12.00 9.83
C ASN A 422 -28.48 12.93 9.69
N THR A 423 -28.40 13.67 8.59
CA THR A 423 -27.34 14.65 8.30
C THR A 423 -27.73 16.09 8.69
N LYS A 424 -28.97 16.32 9.13
CA LYS A 424 -29.42 17.66 9.50
C LYS A 424 -28.63 18.14 10.73
N ASP A 425 -28.11 19.36 10.66
CA ASP A 425 -27.32 19.96 11.76
C ASP A 425 -26.08 19.15 12.15
N ILE A 426 -25.53 18.33 11.23
CA ILE A 426 -24.28 17.57 11.45
C ILE A 426 -23.08 18.50 11.67
N VAL A 427 -23.13 19.70 11.11
CA VAL A 427 -22.21 20.78 11.37
C VAL A 427 -23.01 22.03 11.76
N THR A 428 -22.64 22.66 12.86
CA THR A 428 -23.31 23.85 13.38
C THR A 428 -22.29 24.90 13.80
N LEU A 429 -22.73 26.15 13.84
CA LEU A 429 -22.02 27.23 14.49
C LEU A 429 -22.88 27.71 15.67
N PRO A 430 -22.50 27.42 16.93
CA PRO A 430 -23.18 27.97 18.09
C PRO A 430 -23.14 29.50 17.99
N TYR A 431 -24.31 30.12 17.92
CA TYR A 431 -24.40 31.58 17.87
C TYR A 431 -24.06 32.16 19.25
N ASP A 432 -22.92 32.84 19.36
CA ASP A 432 -22.55 33.61 20.54
C ASP A 432 -22.27 35.06 20.15
N LYS A 433 -23.17 35.96 20.56
CA LYS A 433 -23.12 37.40 20.27
C LYS A 433 -21.93 38.10 20.96
N ASN A 434 -21.33 37.46 21.97
CA ASN A 434 -20.27 38.02 22.81
C ASN A 434 -18.92 37.30 22.63
N ALA A 435 -18.80 36.39 21.67
CA ALA A 435 -17.59 35.60 21.48
C ALA A 435 -16.40 36.45 20.96
N PRO A 436 -15.17 36.27 21.51
CA PRO A 436 -13.94 36.81 20.92
C PRO A 436 -13.74 36.34 19.48
N ALA A 437 -12.85 36.98 18.70
CA ALA A 437 -12.58 36.61 17.29
C ALA A 437 -12.25 35.11 17.07
N ALA A 438 -11.72 34.41 18.08
CA ALA A 438 -11.47 32.97 18.05
C ALA A 438 -12.76 32.11 18.16
N GLY A 439 -13.84 32.63 18.77
CA GLY A 439 -15.13 31.96 18.89
C GLY A 439 -16.00 32.06 17.62
N GLN A 440 -15.69 32.99 16.70
CA GLN A 440 -16.41 33.12 15.42
C GLN A 440 -16.27 31.89 14.51
N TYR A 441 -15.18 31.12 14.67
CA TYR A 441 -14.88 29.93 13.88
C TYR A 441 -15.04 28.62 14.68
N ASN A 442 -15.75 28.65 15.81
CA ASN A 442 -15.94 27.48 16.67
C ASN A 442 -17.05 26.56 16.15
N TYR A 443 -16.90 26.09 14.92
CA TYR A 443 -17.81 25.11 14.34
C TYR A 443 -17.82 23.82 15.17
N GLN A 444 -19.01 23.26 15.36
CA GLN A 444 -19.23 22.00 16.05
C GLN A 444 -19.70 20.96 15.05
N ILE A 445 -19.03 19.81 15.04
CA ILE A 445 -19.43 18.64 14.29
C ILE A 445 -20.08 17.70 15.28
N ASN A 446 -21.31 17.25 15.00
CA ASN A 446 -21.98 16.28 15.85
C ASN A 446 -21.28 14.92 15.71
N PRO A 447 -20.63 14.40 16.77
CA PRO A 447 -19.81 13.20 16.67
C PRO A 447 -20.65 11.94 16.38
N GLU A 448 -21.90 11.88 16.86
CA GLU A 448 -22.78 10.74 16.62
C GLU A 448 -23.22 10.70 15.15
N GLN A 449 -23.62 11.84 14.60
CA GLN A 449 -24.02 11.95 13.19
C GLN A 449 -22.84 11.70 12.25
N GLN A 450 -21.64 12.20 12.58
CA GLN A 450 -20.42 11.92 11.82
C GLN A 450 -20.06 10.43 11.87
N SER A 451 -20.18 9.79 13.04
CA SER A 451 -19.99 8.34 13.18
C SER A 451 -20.98 7.56 12.31
N ASN A 452 -22.27 7.91 12.34
CA ASN A 452 -23.29 7.27 11.52
C ASN A 452 -23.03 7.45 10.02
N LEU A 453 -22.59 8.62 9.58
CA LEU A 453 -22.17 8.89 8.20
C LEU A 453 -20.99 8.00 7.79
N ASN A 454 -19.96 7.89 8.63
CA ASN A 454 -18.79 7.06 8.37
C ASN A 454 -19.14 5.57 8.33
N GLN A 455 -20.03 5.10 9.21
CA GLN A 455 -20.55 3.73 9.18
C GLN A 455 -21.36 3.45 7.91
N ALA A 456 -22.18 4.42 7.47
CA ALA A 456 -22.91 4.32 6.20
C ALA A 456 -21.96 4.26 5.00
N LEU A 457 -20.90 5.08 4.96
CA LEU A 457 -19.86 5.04 3.94
C LEU A 457 -19.12 3.69 3.91
N ALA A 458 -18.78 3.16 5.10
CA ALA A 458 -18.16 1.84 5.23
C ALA A 458 -19.10 0.71 4.77
N ALA A 459 -20.40 0.84 5.02
CA ALA A 459 -21.38 -0.10 4.49
C ALA A 459 -21.51 0.01 2.96
N MET A 460 -21.53 1.24 2.41
CA MET A 460 -21.62 1.46 0.96
C MET A 460 -20.35 1.06 0.20
N SER A 461 -19.17 1.10 0.83
CA SER A 461 -17.89 0.75 0.17
C SER A 461 -17.83 -0.71 -0.27
N ASN A 462 -18.48 -1.61 0.47
CA ASN A 462 -18.58 -3.03 0.15
C ASN A 462 -19.70 -3.34 -0.86
N ASN A 463 -20.54 -2.36 -1.19
CA ASN A 463 -21.65 -2.57 -2.12
C ASN A 463 -21.14 -2.56 -3.58
N PRO A 464 -21.35 -3.64 -4.34
CA PRO A 464 -20.85 -3.73 -5.72
C PRO A 464 -21.53 -2.74 -6.67
N PHE A 465 -22.71 -2.22 -6.33
CA PHE A 465 -23.40 -1.18 -7.11
C PHE A 465 -22.87 0.24 -6.83
N LYS A 466 -21.98 0.46 -5.84
CA LYS A 466 -21.39 1.79 -5.54
C LYS A 466 -20.70 2.40 -6.76
N LYS A 467 -19.98 1.58 -7.53
CA LYS A 467 -19.21 2.04 -8.71
C LYS A 467 -20.03 2.06 -9.99
N VAL A 468 -21.25 1.57 -9.94
CA VAL A 468 -22.11 1.39 -11.10
C VAL A 468 -23.04 2.59 -11.19
N GLY A 469 -22.96 3.34 -12.30
CA GLY A 469 -23.88 4.44 -12.59
C GLY A 469 -25.29 3.95 -12.93
N MET A 470 -26.09 4.83 -13.53
CA MET A 470 -27.43 4.47 -13.97
C MET A 470 -27.36 3.38 -15.06
N ILE A 471 -28.07 2.28 -14.83
CA ILE A 471 -28.35 1.19 -15.78
C ILE A 471 -29.87 1.14 -15.93
N SER A 472 -30.37 1.54 -17.09
CA SER A 472 -31.81 1.50 -17.41
C SER A 472 -32.38 0.08 -17.27
N SER A 473 -31.75 -0.89 -17.92
CA SER A 473 -31.92 -2.33 -17.73
C SER A 473 -30.88 -3.07 -18.58
N GLN A 474 -30.29 -4.15 -18.09
CA GLN A 474 -29.47 -5.07 -18.89
C GLN A 474 -29.81 -6.52 -18.58
N ASN A 475 -29.88 -7.32 -19.64
CA ASN A 475 -30.13 -8.76 -19.56
C ASN A 475 -28.88 -9.49 -20.06
N ASN A 476 -28.35 -10.41 -19.25
CA ASN A 476 -27.21 -11.23 -19.60
C ASN A 476 -27.57 -12.71 -19.47
N ASN A 477 -27.27 -13.48 -20.50
CA ASN A 477 -27.63 -14.89 -20.55
C ASN A 477 -26.42 -15.75 -20.19
N GLY A 478 -26.66 -16.89 -19.55
CA GLY A 478 -25.65 -17.90 -19.28
C GLY A 478 -26.21 -19.30 -19.47
N ALA A 479 -25.37 -20.17 -20.05
CA ALA A 479 -25.68 -21.58 -20.15
C ALA A 479 -25.57 -22.23 -18.76
N MET A 480 -26.46 -23.19 -18.52
CA MET A 480 -26.54 -23.96 -17.30
C MET A 480 -26.47 -25.44 -17.60
N ASN A 481 -25.81 -26.18 -16.71
CA ASN A 481 -25.65 -27.61 -16.78
C ASN A 481 -25.98 -28.23 -15.43
N GLY A 482 -26.54 -29.42 -15.40
CA GLY A 482 -27.02 -29.96 -14.14
C GLY A 482 -27.50 -31.40 -14.18
N LEU A 483 -27.91 -31.87 -13.01
CA LEU A 483 -28.45 -33.21 -12.80
C LEU A 483 -29.82 -33.11 -12.15
N GLY A 484 -30.73 -34.00 -12.55
CA GLY A 484 -32.08 -34.08 -12.02
C GLY A 484 -32.40 -35.49 -11.56
N VAL A 485 -33.16 -35.60 -10.49
CA VAL A 485 -33.73 -36.84 -9.97
C VAL A 485 -35.23 -36.66 -9.79
N GLN A 486 -35.99 -37.67 -10.19
CA GLN A 486 -37.44 -37.71 -9.99
C GLN A 486 -37.85 -39.08 -9.46
N VAL A 487 -38.81 -39.10 -8.54
CA VAL A 487 -39.38 -40.33 -7.99
C VAL A 487 -40.88 -40.19 -7.88
N GLY A 488 -41.61 -41.19 -8.32
CA GLY A 488 -43.06 -41.09 -8.32
C GLY A 488 -43.76 -42.38 -8.72
N TYR A 489 -45.05 -42.23 -9.01
CA TYR A 489 -45.92 -43.31 -9.42
C TYR A 489 -46.62 -42.94 -10.72
N LYS A 490 -46.72 -43.89 -11.64
CA LYS A 490 -47.43 -43.75 -12.91
C LYS A 490 -48.62 -44.71 -12.97
N GLN A 491 -49.76 -44.20 -13.44
CA GLN A 491 -51.00 -44.94 -13.59
C GLN A 491 -51.54 -44.79 -15.01
N PHE A 492 -51.81 -45.91 -15.68
CA PHE A 492 -52.43 -45.96 -17.00
C PHE A 492 -53.89 -46.38 -16.91
N PHE A 493 -54.71 -45.83 -17.81
CA PHE A 493 -56.16 -45.99 -17.84
C PHE A 493 -56.63 -46.66 -19.13
N GLY A 494 -57.69 -47.45 -19.00
CA GLY A 494 -58.32 -48.19 -20.09
C GLY A 494 -57.54 -49.44 -20.50
N GLU A 495 -58.22 -50.35 -21.19
CA GLU A 495 -57.63 -51.63 -21.62
C GLU A 495 -56.42 -51.39 -22.53
N SER A 496 -56.45 -50.38 -23.39
CA SER A 496 -55.36 -50.04 -24.32
C SER A 496 -54.16 -49.32 -23.69
N LYS A 497 -54.24 -48.92 -22.41
CA LYS A 497 -53.22 -48.13 -21.69
C LYS A 497 -52.65 -46.94 -22.49
N ARG A 498 -53.51 -46.30 -23.28
CA ARG A 498 -53.11 -45.19 -24.17
C ARG A 498 -52.93 -43.88 -23.42
N TRP A 499 -53.67 -43.70 -22.34
CA TRP A 499 -53.64 -42.53 -21.48
C TRP A 499 -53.15 -42.93 -20.10
N GLY A 500 -52.32 -42.09 -19.50
CA GLY A 500 -51.88 -42.27 -18.13
C GLY A 500 -51.64 -40.94 -17.43
N LEU A 501 -51.39 -41.00 -16.14
CA LEU A 501 -51.08 -39.87 -15.29
C LEU A 501 -49.93 -40.28 -14.38
N ARG A 502 -48.96 -39.39 -14.20
CA ARG A 502 -47.87 -39.59 -13.23
C ARG A 502 -47.84 -38.46 -12.22
N TYR A 503 -47.55 -38.82 -10.97
CA TYR A 503 -47.33 -37.87 -9.89
C TYR A 503 -45.97 -38.17 -9.26
N TYR A 504 -45.16 -37.14 -9.06
CA TYR A 504 -43.76 -37.32 -8.66
C TYR A 504 -43.23 -36.17 -7.82
N GLY A 505 -42.29 -36.50 -6.94
CA GLY A 505 -41.36 -35.54 -6.38
C GLY A 505 -40.13 -35.43 -7.26
N PHE A 506 -39.53 -34.25 -7.34
CA PHE A 506 -38.30 -34.04 -8.09
C PHE A 506 -37.34 -33.11 -7.37
N PHE A 507 -36.06 -33.27 -7.73
CA PHE A 507 -34.96 -32.45 -7.28
C PHE A 507 -33.97 -32.25 -8.44
N ASP A 508 -33.71 -31.00 -8.76
CA ASP A 508 -32.84 -30.56 -9.84
C ASP A 508 -31.72 -29.69 -9.27
N TYR A 509 -30.47 -30.04 -9.56
CA TYR A 509 -29.29 -29.21 -9.35
C TYR A 509 -28.79 -28.68 -10.69
N ASN A 510 -28.53 -27.38 -10.80
CA ASN A 510 -27.93 -26.75 -11.96
C ASN A 510 -26.81 -25.79 -11.56
N HIS A 511 -25.69 -25.88 -12.25
CA HIS A 511 -24.58 -24.93 -12.18
C HIS A 511 -24.52 -24.12 -13.47
N GLY A 512 -24.37 -22.81 -13.36
CA GLY A 512 -24.25 -21.92 -14.50
C GLY A 512 -23.34 -20.73 -14.22
N TYR A 513 -22.58 -20.32 -15.24
CA TYR A 513 -21.79 -19.10 -15.19
C TYR A 513 -22.45 -18.04 -16.08
N ILE A 514 -22.93 -16.97 -15.46
CA ILE A 514 -23.50 -15.83 -16.18
C ILE A 514 -22.46 -14.72 -16.16
N LYS A 515 -21.91 -14.42 -17.34
CA LYS A 515 -20.98 -13.31 -17.54
C LYS A 515 -21.79 -12.05 -17.79
N SER A 516 -21.53 -10.99 -17.02
CA SER A 516 -22.02 -9.65 -17.34
C SER A 516 -20.88 -8.64 -17.18
N SER A 517 -21.06 -7.44 -17.75
CA SER A 517 -20.12 -6.34 -17.60
C SER A 517 -20.02 -5.79 -16.16
N PHE A 518 -20.84 -6.29 -15.22
CA PHE A 518 -20.97 -5.75 -13.87
C PHE A 518 -20.86 -6.83 -12.78
N PHE A 519 -21.45 -8.00 -12.98
CA PHE A 519 -21.51 -9.12 -12.06
C PHE A 519 -21.20 -10.44 -12.77
N ASN A 520 -19.96 -10.89 -12.65
CA ASN A 520 -19.62 -12.26 -12.99
C ASN A 520 -20.16 -13.19 -11.91
N SER A 521 -21.11 -14.02 -12.30
CA SER A 521 -21.94 -14.79 -11.38
C SER A 521 -21.79 -16.28 -11.65
N SER A 522 -21.06 -16.97 -10.78
CA SER A 522 -21.19 -18.42 -10.65
C SER A 522 -22.42 -18.70 -9.79
N SER A 523 -23.41 -19.38 -10.36
CA SER A 523 -24.70 -19.62 -9.71
C SER A 523 -25.00 -21.11 -9.63
N ASP A 524 -25.23 -21.56 -8.40
CA ASP A 524 -25.80 -22.87 -8.10
C ASP A 524 -27.30 -22.71 -7.88
N ILE A 525 -28.09 -23.45 -8.64
CA ILE A 525 -29.56 -23.44 -8.58
C ILE A 525 -30.06 -24.80 -8.13
N TRP A 526 -30.91 -24.77 -7.12
CA TRP A 526 -31.60 -25.94 -6.59
C TRP A 526 -33.09 -25.76 -6.84
N THR A 527 -33.71 -26.67 -7.59
CA THR A 527 -35.17 -26.67 -7.82
C THR A 527 -35.76 -27.95 -7.29
N TYR A 528 -36.76 -27.87 -6.41
CA TYR A 528 -37.32 -29.03 -5.74
C TYR A 528 -38.83 -28.85 -5.55
N GLY A 529 -39.58 -29.93 -5.70
CA GLY A 529 -41.04 -29.83 -5.63
C GLY A 529 -41.79 -31.08 -6.05
N GLY A 530 -43.06 -30.89 -6.34
CA GLY A 530 -43.98 -31.92 -6.80
C GLY A 530 -44.55 -31.60 -8.18
N GLY A 531 -44.75 -32.62 -8.99
CA GLY A 531 -45.28 -32.50 -10.34
C GLY A 531 -46.36 -33.52 -10.65
N SER A 532 -47.17 -33.19 -11.65
CA SER A 532 -48.18 -34.08 -12.23
C SER A 532 -48.18 -33.93 -13.75
N ASP A 533 -48.00 -35.03 -14.46
CA ASP A 533 -47.99 -35.04 -15.92
C ASP A 533 -48.97 -36.07 -16.50
N LEU A 534 -49.70 -35.63 -17.53
CA LEU A 534 -50.48 -36.50 -18.40
C LEU A 534 -49.53 -37.25 -19.35
N LEU A 535 -49.78 -38.54 -19.54
CA LEU A 535 -48.99 -39.45 -20.36
C LEU A 535 -49.84 -39.94 -21.54
N VAL A 536 -49.28 -39.91 -22.75
CA VAL A 536 -49.96 -40.37 -23.96
C VAL A 536 -49.05 -41.31 -24.73
N ASN A 537 -49.47 -42.56 -24.88
CA ASN A 537 -48.74 -43.54 -25.69
C ASN A 537 -49.19 -43.45 -27.15
N ILE A 538 -48.24 -43.17 -28.05
CA ILE A 538 -48.47 -43.12 -29.51
C ILE A 538 -48.21 -44.50 -30.11
N ILE A 539 -47.13 -45.15 -29.70
CA ILE A 539 -46.76 -46.51 -30.11
C ILE A 539 -46.71 -47.35 -28.83
N ASN A 540 -47.54 -48.38 -28.77
CA ASN A 540 -47.57 -49.33 -27.67
C ASN A 540 -47.50 -50.73 -28.29
N ASP A 541 -46.41 -51.46 -28.04
CA ASP A 541 -46.19 -52.87 -28.46
C ASP A 541 -45.59 -53.09 -29.87
N SER A 542 -44.39 -52.56 -30.10
CA SER A 542 -43.50 -53.06 -31.17
C SER A 542 -42.58 -54.16 -30.63
N ILE A 543 -42.70 -55.39 -31.15
CA ILE A 543 -41.82 -56.51 -30.79
C ILE A 543 -40.43 -56.26 -31.38
N THR A 544 -39.45 -56.01 -30.51
CA THR A 544 -38.04 -55.94 -30.92
C THR A 544 -37.41 -57.34 -30.96
N ARG A 545 -36.33 -57.51 -31.75
CA ARG A 545 -35.65 -58.79 -32.10
C ARG A 545 -35.26 -59.74 -30.94
N LYS A 546 -35.51 -59.40 -29.66
CA LYS A 546 -35.18 -60.19 -28.46
C LYS A 546 -36.33 -60.29 -27.42
N ASN A 547 -37.59 -60.44 -27.83
CA ASN A 547 -38.76 -60.59 -26.93
C ASN A 547 -39.00 -59.42 -25.94
N ASN A 548 -38.43 -58.23 -26.20
CA ASN A 548 -38.67 -57.02 -25.42
C ASN A 548 -39.72 -56.15 -26.12
N LYS A 549 -40.55 -55.45 -25.33
CA LYS A 549 -41.62 -54.59 -25.85
C LYS A 549 -41.23 -53.11 -25.75
N LEU A 550 -41.44 -52.37 -26.83
CA LEU A 550 -41.16 -50.93 -26.91
C LEU A 550 -42.46 -50.10 -26.84
N SER A 551 -42.44 -49.05 -26.02
CA SER A 551 -43.44 -47.98 -25.94
C SER A 551 -42.80 -46.65 -26.31
N VAL A 552 -43.49 -45.84 -27.11
CA VAL A 552 -43.11 -44.45 -27.43
C VAL A 552 -44.33 -43.55 -27.18
N GLY A 553 -44.13 -42.47 -26.43
CA GLY A 553 -45.20 -41.58 -26.04
C GLY A 553 -44.75 -40.15 -25.78
N LEU A 554 -45.73 -39.32 -25.44
CA LEU A 554 -45.57 -37.94 -25.01
C LEU A 554 -45.95 -37.81 -23.53
N PHE A 555 -45.43 -36.79 -22.88
CA PHE A 555 -45.94 -36.33 -21.59
C PHE A 555 -46.07 -34.81 -21.56
N GLY A 556 -47.04 -34.33 -20.78
CA GLY A 556 -47.25 -32.91 -20.55
C GLY A 556 -47.92 -32.63 -19.20
N GLY A 557 -47.39 -31.67 -18.45
CA GLY A 557 -47.83 -31.43 -17.08
C GLY A 557 -47.34 -30.15 -16.44
N ILE A 558 -47.62 -30.03 -15.15
CA ILE A 558 -47.29 -28.88 -14.32
C ILE A 558 -46.50 -29.30 -13.08
N GLN A 559 -45.62 -28.42 -12.62
CA GLN A 559 -44.82 -28.61 -11.42
C GLN A 559 -44.92 -27.39 -10.52
N LEU A 560 -45.06 -27.63 -9.22
CA LEU A 560 -45.00 -26.63 -8.16
C LEU A 560 -43.71 -26.84 -7.39
N ALA A 561 -42.85 -25.83 -7.35
CA ALA A 561 -41.49 -25.97 -6.85
C ALA A 561 -41.01 -24.78 -6.02
N GLY A 562 -40.08 -25.04 -5.12
CA GLY A 562 -39.15 -24.03 -4.62
C GLY A 562 -37.93 -23.96 -5.52
N THR A 563 -37.42 -22.76 -5.79
CA THR A 563 -36.13 -22.55 -6.45
C THR A 563 -35.22 -21.71 -5.55
N THR A 564 -34.04 -22.22 -5.25
CA THR A 564 -32.99 -21.52 -4.48
C THR A 564 -31.82 -21.20 -5.39
N TRP A 565 -31.44 -19.92 -5.44
CA TRP A 565 -30.25 -19.43 -6.15
C TRP A 565 -29.16 -19.10 -5.14
N LEU A 566 -27.99 -19.72 -5.26
CA LEU A 566 -26.80 -19.43 -4.47
C LEU A 566 -25.73 -18.85 -5.39
N ASN A 567 -25.22 -17.67 -5.05
CA ASN A 567 -24.29 -16.91 -5.88
C ASN A 567 -22.94 -16.72 -5.18
N SER A 568 -21.83 -16.81 -5.91
CA SER A 568 -20.48 -16.54 -5.37
C SER A 568 -20.31 -15.11 -4.80
N GLN A 569 -21.15 -14.16 -5.20
CA GLN A 569 -21.18 -12.78 -4.67
C GLN A 569 -22.12 -12.59 -3.47
N TYR A 570 -22.75 -13.67 -2.96
CA TYR A 570 -23.68 -13.61 -1.82
C TYR A 570 -23.05 -12.88 -0.62
N VAL A 571 -21.80 -13.20 -0.27
CA VAL A 571 -21.10 -12.57 0.86
C VAL A 571 -20.90 -11.07 0.67
N ASN A 572 -20.59 -10.59 -0.55
CA ASN A 572 -20.48 -9.16 -0.84
C ASN A 572 -21.84 -8.44 -0.86
N LEU A 573 -22.94 -9.18 -1.04
CA LEU A 573 -24.32 -8.64 -1.09
C LEU A 573 -25.04 -8.77 0.26
N THR A 574 -24.56 -9.59 1.20
CA THR A 574 -25.15 -9.81 2.53
C THR A 574 -24.27 -9.37 3.70
N ALA A 575 -23.03 -8.91 3.47
CA ALA A 575 -22.12 -8.43 4.51
C ALA A 575 -22.51 -7.04 5.06
N PHE A 576 -23.77 -6.87 5.45
CA PHE A 576 -24.32 -5.59 5.87
C PHE A 576 -25.08 -5.72 7.20
N ASN A 577 -24.35 -5.54 8.31
CA ASN A 577 -24.92 -5.26 9.64
C ASN A 577 -25.10 -3.74 9.82
N ASN A 578 -25.96 -3.09 9.02
CA ASN A 578 -26.23 -1.65 9.08
C ASN A 578 -27.60 -1.33 8.44
N PRO A 579 -28.34 -0.24 8.77
CA PRO A 579 -29.55 0.26 8.08
C PRO A 579 -29.62 0.07 6.55
N TYR A 580 -28.49 0.13 5.88
CA TYR A 580 -28.35 -0.11 4.44
C TYR A 580 -28.21 -1.59 4.03
N SER A 581 -28.64 -2.52 4.89
CA SER A 581 -28.62 -3.95 4.63
C SER A 581 -29.59 -4.34 3.53
N ALA A 582 -29.06 -4.86 2.43
CA ALA A 582 -29.88 -5.40 1.36
C ALA A 582 -30.44 -6.76 1.77
N LYS A 583 -31.76 -6.89 1.76
CA LYS A 583 -32.42 -8.18 1.94
C LYS A 583 -32.21 -9.02 0.68
N VAL A 584 -31.43 -10.09 0.79
CA VAL A 584 -31.23 -11.07 -0.28
C VAL A 584 -32.22 -12.21 -0.09
N ASN A 585 -33.15 -12.37 -1.03
CA ASN A 585 -34.12 -13.46 -1.03
C ASN A 585 -33.61 -14.57 -1.96
N ALA A 586 -32.85 -15.52 -1.42
CA ALA A 586 -32.24 -16.59 -2.19
C ALA A 586 -33.26 -17.63 -2.71
N SER A 587 -34.38 -17.80 -2.02
CA SER A 587 -35.42 -18.80 -2.34
C SER A 587 -36.71 -18.15 -2.78
N ASN A 588 -37.34 -18.70 -3.83
CA ASN A 588 -38.63 -18.24 -4.33
C ASN A 588 -39.53 -19.42 -4.73
N PHE A 589 -40.84 -19.20 -4.69
CA PHE A 589 -41.81 -20.12 -5.27
C PHE A 589 -41.76 -20.07 -6.80
N GLN A 590 -41.93 -21.21 -7.45
CA GLN A 590 -41.84 -21.39 -8.88
C GLN A 590 -42.96 -22.29 -9.42
N PHE A 591 -43.46 -21.93 -10.58
CA PHE A 591 -44.38 -22.74 -11.37
C PHE A 591 -43.69 -23.13 -12.67
N LEU A 592 -43.70 -24.42 -13.03
CA LEU A 592 -43.06 -24.92 -14.25
C LEU A 592 -44.03 -25.72 -15.10
N PHE A 593 -43.92 -25.58 -16.42
CA PHE A 593 -44.49 -26.51 -17.38
C PHE A 593 -43.46 -27.58 -17.74
N ASN A 594 -43.87 -28.85 -17.78
CA ASN A 594 -43.03 -29.97 -18.18
C ASN A 594 -43.62 -30.65 -19.40
N LEU A 595 -42.86 -30.76 -20.48
CA LEU A 595 -43.31 -31.35 -21.74
C LEU A 595 -42.21 -32.25 -22.30
N GLY A 596 -42.54 -33.34 -22.99
CA GLY A 596 -41.49 -34.14 -23.61
C GLY A 596 -41.93 -35.41 -24.29
N LEU A 597 -40.90 -36.11 -24.78
CA LEU A 597 -40.98 -37.41 -25.42
C LEU A 597 -40.48 -38.47 -24.44
N ARG A 598 -41.08 -39.64 -24.48
CA ARG A 598 -40.63 -40.78 -23.70
C ARG A 598 -40.60 -42.05 -24.53
N THR A 599 -39.62 -42.88 -24.22
CA THR A 599 -39.47 -44.22 -24.78
C THR A 599 -39.27 -45.18 -23.62
N ASN A 600 -39.94 -46.33 -23.61
CA ASN A 600 -39.82 -47.34 -22.57
C ASN A 600 -39.64 -48.73 -23.19
N LEU A 601 -38.75 -49.52 -22.62
CA LEU A 601 -38.42 -50.89 -22.98
C LEU A 601 -38.74 -51.78 -21.78
N ALA A 602 -39.78 -52.62 -21.89
CA ALA A 602 -40.12 -53.60 -20.87
C ALA A 602 -39.35 -54.90 -21.09
N MET A 603 -38.74 -55.41 -20.02
CA MET A 603 -38.13 -56.75 -19.98
C MET A 603 -39.16 -57.82 -19.65
N LYS A 604 -38.86 -59.07 -20.02
CA LYS A 604 -39.72 -60.23 -19.73
C LYS A 604 -39.95 -60.39 -18.21
N LYS A 605 -41.21 -60.55 -17.81
CA LYS A 605 -41.60 -60.80 -16.40
C LYS A 605 -40.87 -62.02 -15.83
N LYS A 606 -40.33 -61.90 -14.61
CA LYS A 606 -39.79 -63.05 -13.85
C LYS A 606 -40.96 -63.90 -13.33
N LYS A 607 -40.74 -65.22 -13.20
CA LYS A 607 -41.79 -66.22 -12.93
C LYS A 607 -42.55 -66.00 -11.60
N ASP A 608 -41.99 -65.21 -10.68
CA ASP A 608 -42.54 -64.90 -9.36
C ASP A 608 -42.86 -63.40 -9.14
N SER A 609 -42.96 -62.59 -10.19
CA SER A 609 -43.27 -61.15 -10.08
C SER A 609 -44.46 -60.73 -10.94
N GLU A 610 -45.39 -59.97 -10.35
CA GLU A 610 -46.56 -59.40 -11.04
C GLU A 610 -46.19 -58.26 -12.02
N HIS A 611 -45.00 -57.67 -11.87
CA HIS A 611 -44.59 -56.46 -12.59
C HIS A 611 -43.39 -56.71 -13.52
N SER A 612 -43.35 -55.99 -14.64
CA SER A 612 -42.22 -56.01 -15.58
C SER A 612 -41.25 -54.87 -15.24
N ALA A 613 -39.95 -55.18 -15.13
CA ALA A 613 -38.92 -54.16 -15.03
C ALA A 613 -38.87 -53.37 -16.36
N GLN A 614 -39.00 -52.05 -16.27
CA GLN A 614 -39.08 -51.14 -17.40
C GLN A 614 -37.92 -50.15 -17.37
N HIS A 615 -37.23 -50.05 -18.51
CA HIS A 615 -36.13 -49.12 -18.73
C HIS A 615 -36.55 -48.09 -19.77
N GLY A 616 -36.49 -46.82 -19.41
CA GLY A 616 -36.96 -45.73 -20.24
C GLY A 616 -35.93 -44.64 -20.46
N ILE A 617 -36.09 -43.93 -21.56
CA ILE A 617 -35.39 -42.69 -21.87
C ILE A 617 -36.43 -41.60 -22.12
N GLU A 618 -36.32 -40.50 -21.41
CA GLU A 618 -37.18 -39.32 -21.55
C GLU A 618 -36.36 -38.12 -22.00
N LEU A 619 -36.79 -37.47 -23.08
CA LEU A 619 -36.27 -36.18 -23.53
C LEU A 619 -37.34 -35.13 -23.27
N GLY A 620 -37.11 -34.24 -22.31
CA GLY A 620 -38.11 -33.25 -21.90
C GLY A 620 -37.58 -31.82 -21.83
N ILE A 621 -38.52 -30.88 -21.76
CA ILE A 621 -38.29 -29.46 -21.52
C ILE A 621 -39.11 -29.00 -20.32
N LYS A 622 -38.44 -28.33 -19.37
CA LYS A 622 -39.04 -27.62 -18.24
C LYS A 622 -39.03 -26.12 -18.54
N ILE A 623 -40.15 -25.43 -18.38
CA ILE A 623 -40.29 -23.98 -18.62
C ILE A 623 -40.75 -23.29 -17.33
N PRO A 624 -39.85 -22.62 -16.59
CA PRO A 624 -40.20 -21.82 -15.42
C PRO A 624 -40.88 -20.49 -15.78
N THR A 625 -41.86 -20.06 -14.98
CA THR A 625 -42.69 -18.89 -15.31
C THR A 625 -42.44 -17.66 -14.43
N ILE A 626 -41.84 -17.82 -13.24
CA ILE A 626 -41.68 -16.75 -12.23
C ILE A 626 -40.21 -16.30 -12.14
N ASN A 627 -39.99 -14.97 -12.08
CA ASN A 627 -38.67 -14.37 -11.85
C ASN A 627 -38.30 -14.41 -10.35
N THR A 628 -37.04 -14.67 -10.03
CA THR A 628 -36.50 -14.58 -8.67
C THR A 628 -35.88 -13.20 -8.42
N ASN A 629 -36.50 -12.42 -7.52
CA ASN A 629 -35.96 -11.14 -7.06
C ASN A 629 -34.85 -11.38 -6.04
N TYR A 630 -33.59 -11.38 -6.50
CA TYR A 630 -32.45 -11.77 -5.68
C TYR A 630 -31.92 -10.63 -4.81
N TYR A 631 -31.85 -9.41 -5.35
CA TYR A 631 -31.44 -8.22 -4.60
C TYR A 631 -32.26 -7.01 -5.06
N SER A 632 -32.67 -6.18 -4.10
CA SER A 632 -33.33 -4.89 -4.36
C SER A 632 -32.99 -3.91 -3.25
N PHE A 633 -32.27 -2.84 -3.58
CA PHE A 633 -31.88 -1.82 -2.61
C PHE A 633 -31.53 -0.50 -3.32
N LEU A 634 -32.13 0.61 -2.85
CA LEU A 634 -31.93 1.98 -3.35
C LEU A 634 -31.87 2.07 -4.88
N GLY A 635 -32.91 1.53 -5.53
CA GLY A 635 -33.09 1.55 -6.98
C GLY A 635 -32.15 0.65 -7.79
N ALA A 636 -31.22 -0.05 -7.13
CA ALA A 636 -30.49 -1.17 -7.70
C ALA A 636 -31.28 -2.47 -7.51
N GLN A 637 -31.49 -3.21 -8.60
CA GLN A 637 -32.20 -4.49 -8.63
C GLN A 637 -31.39 -5.53 -9.40
N LEU A 638 -31.35 -6.74 -8.84
CA LEU A 638 -30.78 -7.93 -9.47
C LEU A 638 -31.82 -9.03 -9.43
N GLN A 639 -32.24 -9.50 -10.59
CA GLN A 639 -33.20 -10.57 -10.74
C GLN A 639 -32.59 -11.70 -11.56
N TYR A 640 -33.00 -12.92 -11.25
CA TYR A 640 -32.62 -14.10 -12.02
C TYR A 640 -33.86 -14.84 -12.52
N ARG A 641 -33.77 -15.40 -13.72
CA ARG A 641 -34.79 -16.27 -14.28
C ARG A 641 -34.13 -17.40 -15.05
N ARG A 642 -34.58 -18.63 -14.84
CA ARG A 642 -34.30 -19.75 -15.73
C ARG A 642 -35.34 -19.73 -16.86
N LEU A 643 -34.90 -19.62 -18.12
CA LEU A 643 -35.81 -19.53 -19.27
C LEU A 643 -36.40 -20.88 -19.63
N TYR A 644 -35.54 -21.89 -19.71
CA TYR A 644 -35.92 -23.27 -19.99
C TYR A 644 -34.84 -24.22 -19.48
N SER A 645 -35.19 -25.51 -19.43
CA SER A 645 -34.24 -26.59 -19.30
C SER A 645 -34.64 -27.77 -20.14
N VAL A 646 -33.74 -28.21 -21.00
CA VAL A 646 -33.85 -29.48 -21.70
C VAL A 646 -33.15 -30.56 -20.87
N TYR A 647 -33.78 -31.71 -20.69
CA TYR A 647 -33.22 -32.82 -19.93
C TYR A 647 -33.33 -34.14 -20.68
N LEU A 648 -32.35 -35.00 -20.44
CA LEU A 648 -32.35 -36.39 -20.87
C LEU A 648 -32.29 -37.28 -19.62
N ASN A 649 -33.40 -37.94 -19.31
CA ASN A 649 -33.53 -38.82 -18.17
C ASN A 649 -33.49 -40.28 -18.58
N TYR A 650 -32.77 -41.08 -17.80
CA TYR A 650 -32.96 -42.51 -17.74
C TYR A 650 -33.97 -42.82 -16.63
N VAL A 651 -35.00 -43.59 -16.96
CA VAL A 651 -36.10 -43.92 -16.04
C VAL A 651 -36.14 -45.42 -15.82
N PHE A 652 -36.10 -45.84 -14.57
CA PHE A 652 -36.37 -47.21 -14.17
C PHE A 652 -37.75 -47.26 -13.51
N ALA A 653 -38.60 -48.19 -13.95
CA ALA A 653 -39.90 -48.41 -13.34
C ALA A 653 -40.13 -49.89 -13.02
N TYR A 654 -40.81 -50.14 -11.89
CA TYR A 654 -41.17 -51.46 -11.40
C TYR A 654 -42.59 -51.46 -10.84
#